data_AF-A0AAC9HH48-F1
#
_entry.id   AF-A0AAC9HH48-F1
#
_cell.length_a   1.000
_cell.length_b   1.000
_cell.length_c   1.000
_cell.angle_alpha   90.00
_cell.angle_beta   90.00
_cell.angle_gamma   90.00
#
_symmetry.space_group_name_H-M   'P 1'
#
loop_
_entity.id
_entity.type
_entity.pdbx_description
1 polymer ?
#
loop_
_entity_poly.entity_id
_entity_poly.type
_entity_poly.pdbx_seq_one_letter_code
_entity_poly.pdbx_strand_id
1 'polypeptide(L)'
;MQGNINVHKRLVLVFLVLTSCLAIILLRLAWLQFVRGGELQQKALNNRLNEMPVAAQRGVIYDRNRHELAVSIESDYIGAFPPEIKDSGKAQEIANTLGSILGLPAQKILEKITSNTGFEFVERQVDYTKAQQIKNLVKEKKLPGIEVVPESRRYYPNGPLAAQVLGFSGIDNQGLEGIEAMYDKELAGEPGKIVMEFDALGHEIPRATHRYIPPQNGHSLVLTIDQTIQYIAERELDKLMASPTNPKKANIIVMDPKTGEILAMASRPAFDPNNFNKYPNSVWGNPLVRDAYEPGSAFKIITAAAALEEGVVKPGDRFYDPGYIKVGPDTINCWLPGGHGSETFVDGVKNSCNPVFVQTALRLEEKKAGLFYNYIRAFGFGQPTGIDLTGEGTGLLIPEQELKPINIATIGIGQGIAVTPLQLVTAVSAVANGGKLIRPHLVKEILDDKGNVLKKIEPEVERQVISPETAKQLREMLETVVSEGTGRNAYIPGYRVGGKTGTAQKAGPGGYMEGKYVASFIGMAPVNDPRLVALVTIDEPKGYPYYGGTLAAPIFQRVVADALHYLKVPPQYDSKQGSEEKPAAPVTVPNVTGKDLAAARAELEKAGLAVRVEGDSGKVIAQVPKAGAVVPAGTKVILYLQGDPNRPRVPDVNSLRVTEAAEVLAAYGLQLVPEGTGQAGEQNPIPGTIVTPGSSVRVKFHEPAQEVLGP
;
A
#
# COMPACT_ATOMS: atom_id res chain seq x y z
N MET A 1 37.68 31.39 98.28
CA MET A 1 36.36 30.82 97.91
C MET A 1 35.96 30.97 96.43
N GLN A 2 36.61 31.80 95.60
CA GLN A 2 36.26 31.94 94.17
C GLN A 2 36.75 30.79 93.25
N GLY A 3 37.77 30.01 93.66
CA GLY A 3 38.32 28.90 92.85
C GLY A 3 37.36 27.72 92.66
N ASN A 4 36.67 27.27 93.72
CA ASN A 4 35.74 26.12 93.66
C ASN A 4 34.47 26.41 92.86
N ILE A 5 33.98 27.66 92.85
CA ILE A 5 32.78 28.05 92.10
C ILE A 5 33.02 27.97 90.59
N ASN A 6 34.22 28.32 90.12
CA ASN A 6 34.56 28.25 88.70
C ASN A 6 34.74 26.81 88.20
N VAL A 7 35.22 25.90 89.04
CA VAL A 7 35.34 24.47 88.70
C VAL A 7 33.96 23.80 88.61
N HIS A 8 33.05 24.07 89.55
CA HIS A 8 31.68 23.56 89.48
C HIS A 8 30.88 24.15 88.30
N LYS A 9 31.05 25.44 87.98
CA LYS A 9 30.43 26.04 86.78
C LYS A 9 30.95 25.43 85.48
N ARG A 10 32.24 25.11 85.38
CA ARG A 10 32.83 24.41 84.22
C ARG A 10 32.33 22.97 84.09
N LEU A 11 32.22 22.24 85.20
CA LEU A 11 31.64 20.88 85.24
C LEU A 11 30.17 20.86 84.81
N VAL A 12 29.36 21.80 85.30
CA VAL A 12 27.94 21.93 84.92
C VAL A 12 27.80 22.31 83.44
N LEU A 13 28.68 23.17 82.93
CA LEU A 13 28.70 23.53 81.50
C LEU A 13 29.03 22.31 80.63
N VAL A 14 30.07 21.55 80.97
CA VAL A 14 30.44 20.33 80.23
C VAL A 14 29.31 19.29 80.30
N PHE A 15 28.69 19.11 81.47
CA PHE A 15 27.54 18.21 81.63
C PHE A 15 26.35 18.65 80.77
N LEU A 16 26.01 19.94 80.75
CA LEU A 16 24.95 20.48 79.89
C LEU A 16 25.25 20.30 78.41
N VAL A 17 26.49 20.53 77.97
CA VAL A 17 26.91 20.32 76.59
C VAL A 17 26.78 18.84 76.21
N LEU A 18 27.28 17.92 77.04
CA LEU A 18 27.16 16.47 76.81
C LEU A 18 25.71 16.00 76.77
N THR A 19 24.88 16.49 77.70
CA THR A 19 23.45 16.16 77.77
C THR A 19 22.71 16.71 76.54
N SER A 20 23.06 17.92 76.09
CA SER A 20 22.49 18.52 74.88
C SER A 20 22.88 17.73 73.63
N CYS A 21 24.15 17.32 73.51
CA CYS A 21 24.61 16.46 72.41
C CYS A 21 23.85 15.12 72.41
N LEU A 22 23.69 14.48 73.57
CA LEU A 22 22.93 13.24 73.68
C LEU A 22 21.45 13.43 73.29
N ALA A 23 20.83 14.52 73.74
CA ALA A 23 19.45 14.85 73.38
C ALA A 23 19.29 15.07 71.86
N ILE A 24 20.25 15.75 71.21
CA ILE A 24 20.25 15.93 69.75
C ILE A 24 20.36 14.58 69.03
N ILE A 25 21.22 13.67 69.50
CA ILE A 25 21.34 12.33 68.91
C ILE A 25 20.04 11.53 69.09
N LEU A 26 19.42 11.57 70.28
CA LEU A 26 18.15 10.89 70.54
C LEU A 26 17.01 11.46 69.69
N LEU A 27 16.93 12.78 69.54
CA LEU A 27 15.97 13.44 68.65
C LEU A 27 16.21 13.04 67.19
N ARG A 28 17.47 12.94 66.76
CA ARG A 28 17.81 12.49 65.41
C ARG A 28 17.45 11.03 65.18
N LEU A 29 17.67 10.17 66.17
CA LEU A 29 17.29 8.75 66.13
C LEU A 29 15.76 8.61 66.04
N ALA A 30 15.02 9.35 66.88
CA ALA A 30 13.56 9.37 66.86
C ALA A 30 13.03 9.89 65.51
N TRP A 31 13.65 10.93 64.94
CA TRP A 31 13.30 11.41 63.60
C TRP A 31 13.53 10.33 62.52
N LEU A 32 14.65 9.61 62.58
CA LEU A 32 14.95 8.54 61.63
C LEU A 32 14.00 7.34 61.78
N GLN A 33 13.64 6.96 63.01
CA GLN A 33 12.77 5.80 63.27
C GLN A 33 11.28 6.10 63.04
N PHE A 34 10.76 7.23 63.51
CA PHE A 34 9.32 7.50 63.48
C PHE A 34 8.88 8.33 62.28
N VAL A 35 9.69 9.30 61.83
CA VAL A 35 9.32 10.16 60.69
C VAL A 35 9.81 9.57 59.37
N ARG A 36 11.07 9.15 59.31
CA ARG A 36 11.68 8.54 58.12
C ARG A 36 11.66 7.02 58.10
N GLY A 37 11.12 6.37 59.14
CA GLY A 37 11.14 4.91 59.26
C GLY A 37 10.51 4.23 58.05
N GLY A 38 9.31 4.66 57.65
CA GLY A 38 8.61 4.10 56.49
C GLY A 38 9.38 4.30 55.17
N GLU A 39 9.93 5.50 54.94
CA GLU A 39 10.74 5.81 53.75
C GLU A 39 12.02 4.95 53.70
N LEU A 40 12.74 4.84 54.82
CA LEU A 40 13.97 4.06 54.93
C LEU A 40 13.69 2.55 54.83
N GLN A 41 12.58 2.08 55.38
CA GLN A 41 12.17 0.69 55.28
C GLN A 41 11.79 0.32 53.85
N GLN A 42 11.07 1.18 53.11
CA GLN A 42 10.81 0.96 51.68
C GLN A 42 12.09 0.99 50.84
N LYS A 43 13.00 1.93 51.09
CA LYS A 43 14.30 1.97 50.41
C LYS A 43 15.13 0.71 50.69
N ALA A 44 15.14 0.24 51.94
CA ALA A 44 15.79 -1.01 52.30
C ALA A 44 15.12 -2.23 51.65
N LEU A 45 13.79 -2.22 51.50
CA LEU A 45 13.05 -3.28 50.82
C LEU A 45 13.38 -3.29 49.32
N ASN A 46 13.35 -2.15 48.64
CA ASN A 46 13.68 -2.03 47.22
C ASN A 46 15.14 -2.39 46.92
N ASN A 47 16.06 -2.15 47.87
CA ASN A 47 17.45 -2.58 47.73
C ASN A 47 17.64 -4.09 47.96
N ARG A 48 16.70 -4.75 48.65
CA ARG A 48 16.72 -6.20 48.90
C ARG A 48 15.96 -6.98 47.84
N LEU A 49 14.94 -6.39 47.23
CA LEU A 49 14.11 -7.03 46.22
C LEU A 49 14.69 -6.77 44.83
N ASN A 50 15.23 -7.81 44.21
CA ASN A 50 15.45 -7.79 42.76
C ASN A 50 14.21 -8.39 42.10
N GLU A 51 13.57 -7.59 41.23
CA GLU A 51 12.45 -8.06 40.41
C GLU A 51 12.97 -8.49 39.05
N MET A 52 12.76 -9.75 38.70
CA MET A 52 12.99 -10.24 37.34
C MET A 52 11.64 -10.25 36.59
N PRO A 53 11.51 -9.46 35.51
CA PRO A 53 10.27 -9.45 34.74
C PRO A 53 10.08 -10.79 34.03
N VAL A 54 8.85 -11.30 34.05
CA VAL A 54 8.43 -12.45 33.25
C VAL A 54 7.56 -11.90 32.13
N ALA A 55 8.06 -11.95 30.90
CA ALA A 55 7.36 -11.40 29.75
C ALA A 55 5.99 -12.07 29.57
N ALA A 56 4.95 -11.27 29.33
CA ALA A 56 3.67 -11.77 28.86
C ALA A 56 3.77 -12.19 27.40
N GLN A 57 3.00 -13.20 27.01
CA GLN A 57 2.89 -13.52 25.59
C GLN A 57 2.00 -12.46 24.94
N ARG A 58 2.56 -11.86 23.90
CA ARG A 58 1.84 -10.92 23.06
C ARG A 58 0.73 -11.64 22.29
N GLY A 59 -0.47 -11.06 22.27
CA GLY A 59 -1.64 -11.66 21.64
C GLY A 59 -1.44 -11.97 20.16
N VAL A 60 -2.06 -13.05 19.68
CA VAL A 60 -1.98 -13.47 18.28
C VAL A 60 -2.80 -12.52 17.38
N ILE A 61 -2.25 -12.17 16.23
CA ILE A 61 -2.98 -11.46 15.16
C ILE A 61 -3.39 -12.49 14.11
N TYR A 62 -4.69 -12.56 13.85
CA TYR A 62 -5.30 -13.47 12.89
C TYR A 62 -5.84 -12.73 11.65
N ASP A 63 -5.93 -13.42 10.52
CA ASP A 63 -6.77 -13.01 9.39
C ASP A 63 -8.26 -13.19 9.73
N ARG A 64 -9.14 -12.74 8.82
CA ARG A 64 -10.60 -12.81 9.02
C ARG A 64 -11.16 -14.23 9.19
N ASN A 65 -10.39 -15.24 8.80
CA ASN A 65 -10.72 -16.67 8.83
C ASN A 65 -9.97 -17.43 9.94
N ARG A 66 -9.32 -16.72 10.88
CA ARG A 66 -8.53 -17.27 12.01
C ARG A 66 -7.21 -17.94 11.60
N HIS A 67 -6.64 -17.60 10.45
CA HIS A 67 -5.26 -17.96 10.14
C HIS A 67 -4.28 -17.02 10.83
N GLU A 68 -3.18 -17.57 11.35
CA GLU A 68 -2.18 -16.81 12.10
C GLU A 68 -1.33 -15.92 11.18
N LEU A 69 -1.32 -14.61 11.45
CA LEU A 69 -0.50 -13.62 10.75
C LEU A 69 0.71 -13.18 11.56
N ALA A 70 0.56 -13.06 12.89
CA ALA A 70 1.66 -12.80 13.82
C ALA A 70 1.42 -13.51 15.15
N VAL A 71 2.43 -14.22 15.63
CA VAL A 71 2.38 -15.07 16.83
C VAL A 71 3.57 -14.78 17.73
N SER A 72 3.42 -15.10 19.01
CA SER A 72 4.55 -15.13 19.93
C SER A 72 5.05 -16.56 20.08
N ILE A 73 6.33 -16.78 19.76
CA ILE A 73 7.02 -18.05 19.94
C ILE A 73 7.88 -18.02 21.20
N GLU A 74 8.04 -19.17 21.82
CA GLU A 74 8.95 -19.33 22.95
C GLU A 74 10.41 -19.17 22.49
N SER A 75 11.17 -18.41 23.27
CA SER A 75 12.61 -18.21 23.13
C SER A 75 13.21 -18.08 24.53
N ASP A 76 14.51 -17.90 24.62
CA ASP A 76 15.19 -17.72 25.91
C ASP A 76 16.14 -16.53 25.81
N TYR A 77 16.33 -15.79 26.90
CA TYR A 77 17.45 -14.87 27.04
C TYR A 77 18.50 -15.42 28.00
N ILE A 78 19.73 -14.95 27.83
CA ILE A 78 20.85 -15.24 28.72
C ILE A 78 21.08 -14.01 29.59
N GLY A 79 20.73 -14.11 30.86
CA GLY A 79 20.93 -13.08 31.87
C GLY A 79 22.25 -13.27 32.62
N ALA A 80 22.86 -12.16 33.01
CA ALA A 80 24.04 -12.14 33.86
C ALA A 80 23.82 -11.27 35.10
N PHE A 81 24.35 -11.72 36.24
CA PHE A 81 24.44 -10.99 37.50
C PHE A 81 25.91 -10.60 37.74
N PRO A 82 26.35 -9.40 37.32
CA PRO A 82 27.75 -9.00 37.38
C PRO A 82 28.41 -9.09 38.77
N PRO A 83 27.73 -8.79 39.90
CA PRO A 83 28.32 -8.97 41.23
C PRO A 83 28.77 -10.41 41.51
N GLU A 84 27.89 -11.39 41.27
CA GLU A 84 28.19 -12.82 41.49
C GLU A 84 29.32 -13.32 40.58
N ILE A 85 29.35 -12.83 39.33
CA ILE A 85 30.37 -13.20 38.35
C ILE A 85 31.74 -12.65 38.76
N LYS A 86 31.80 -11.40 39.22
CA LYS A 86 33.04 -10.77 39.71
C LYS A 86 33.60 -11.51 40.92
N ASP A 87 32.74 -11.81 41.90
CA ASP A 87 33.13 -12.49 43.13
C ASP A 87 33.63 -13.91 42.88
N SER A 88 33.14 -14.57 41.82
CA SER A 88 33.61 -15.90 41.44
C SER A 88 35.02 -15.95 40.83
N GLY A 89 35.53 -14.82 40.30
CA GLY A 89 36.79 -14.78 39.54
C GLY A 89 36.77 -15.49 38.19
N LYS A 90 35.62 -16.00 37.72
CA LYS A 90 35.49 -16.80 36.48
C LYS A 90 35.03 -16.01 35.25
N ALA A 91 35.00 -14.68 35.32
CA ALA A 91 34.45 -13.83 34.27
C ALA A 91 35.01 -14.13 32.86
N GLN A 92 36.33 -14.34 32.74
CA GLN A 92 36.96 -14.64 31.43
C GLN A 92 36.57 -16.02 30.88
N GLU A 93 36.46 -17.04 31.73
CA GLU A 93 36.05 -18.39 31.33
C GLU A 93 34.58 -18.38 30.85
N ILE A 94 33.71 -17.68 31.58
CA ILE A 94 32.30 -17.49 31.24
C ILE A 94 32.17 -16.78 29.89
N ALA A 95 32.89 -15.66 29.71
CA ALA A 95 32.86 -14.90 28.47
C ALA A 95 33.33 -15.71 27.24
N ASN A 96 34.39 -16.51 27.38
CA ASN A 96 34.87 -17.39 26.32
C ASN A 96 33.86 -18.50 25.99
N THR A 97 33.30 -19.13 27.02
CA THR A 97 32.32 -20.22 26.86
C THR A 97 31.05 -19.74 26.17
N LEU A 98 30.48 -18.62 26.64
CA LEU A 98 29.29 -18.01 26.05
C LEU A 98 29.59 -17.50 24.63
N GLY A 99 30.77 -16.90 24.41
CA GLY A 99 31.19 -16.43 23.09
C GLY A 99 31.25 -17.54 22.04
N SER A 100 31.77 -18.72 22.39
CA SER A 100 31.84 -19.86 21.48
C SER A 100 30.46 -20.41 21.08
N ILE A 101 29.47 -20.39 21.97
CA ILE A 101 28.13 -20.93 21.71
C ILE A 101 27.24 -19.90 20.99
N LEU A 102 27.30 -18.65 21.43
CA LEU A 102 26.52 -17.56 20.87
C LEU A 102 27.10 -17.02 19.55
N GLY A 103 28.37 -17.29 19.27
CA GLY A 103 29.08 -16.74 18.11
C GLY A 103 29.43 -15.26 18.28
N LEU A 104 29.52 -14.79 19.52
CA LEU A 104 29.79 -13.39 19.86
C LEU A 104 31.25 -13.22 20.32
N PRO A 105 31.87 -12.04 20.09
CA PRO A 105 33.21 -11.77 20.61
C PRO A 105 33.22 -11.83 22.15
N ALA A 106 34.07 -12.70 22.71
CA ALA A 106 34.18 -12.87 24.16
C ALA A 106 34.43 -11.56 24.91
N GLN A 107 35.18 -10.63 24.31
CA GLN A 107 35.44 -9.30 24.89
C GLN A 107 34.15 -8.50 25.14
N LYS A 108 33.20 -8.51 24.20
CA LYS A 108 31.91 -7.81 24.35
C LYS A 108 31.06 -8.42 25.46
N ILE A 109 31.10 -9.74 25.59
CA ILE A 109 30.40 -10.44 26.68
C ILE A 109 31.06 -10.09 28.01
N LEU A 110 32.39 -10.09 28.09
CA LEU A 110 33.15 -9.75 29.29
C LEU A 110 32.78 -8.36 29.81
N GLU A 111 32.69 -7.36 28.93
CA GLU A 111 32.28 -5.99 29.27
C GLU A 111 30.89 -5.95 29.89
N LYS A 112 29.92 -6.69 29.34
CA LYS A 112 28.55 -6.78 29.88
C LYS A 112 28.53 -7.46 31.25
N ILE A 113 29.15 -8.63 31.39
CA ILE A 113 29.10 -9.44 32.62
C ILE A 113 29.97 -8.89 33.76
N THR A 114 30.81 -7.88 33.48
CA THR A 114 31.64 -7.19 34.49
C THR A 114 31.23 -5.73 34.71
N SER A 115 30.06 -5.34 34.21
CA SER A 115 29.49 -4.00 34.43
C SER A 115 29.15 -3.76 35.93
N ASN A 116 28.85 -2.50 36.29
CA ASN A 116 28.50 -2.11 37.66
C ASN A 116 26.98 -2.11 37.91
N THR A 117 26.22 -2.84 37.10
CA THR A 117 24.76 -3.01 37.24
C THR A 117 24.46 -4.32 37.97
N GLY A 118 23.25 -4.42 38.54
CA GLY A 118 22.81 -5.64 39.23
C GLY A 118 22.47 -6.78 38.27
N PHE A 119 22.07 -6.46 37.04
CA PHE A 119 21.65 -7.42 36.02
C PHE A 119 21.95 -6.88 34.62
N GLU A 120 22.37 -7.76 33.70
CA GLU A 120 22.59 -7.44 32.28
C GLU A 120 22.09 -8.55 31.37
N PHE A 121 21.55 -8.16 30.21
CA PHE A 121 21.24 -9.10 29.13
C PHE A 121 22.51 -9.39 28.32
N VAL A 122 23.03 -10.62 28.43
CA VAL A 122 24.16 -11.06 27.61
C VAL A 122 23.73 -11.15 26.15
N GLU A 123 22.65 -11.89 25.91
CA GLU A 123 22.01 -12.06 24.61
C GLU A 123 20.51 -12.35 24.80
N ARG A 124 19.68 -11.84 23.90
CA ARG A 124 18.21 -12.00 23.95
C ARG A 124 17.71 -12.78 22.75
N GLN A 125 16.51 -13.34 22.86
CA GLN A 125 15.85 -14.11 21.80
C GLN A 125 16.75 -15.22 21.20
N VAL A 126 17.45 -15.95 22.07
CA VAL A 126 18.39 -17.01 21.69
C VAL A 126 17.65 -18.22 21.12
N ASP A 127 18.22 -18.81 20.08
CA ASP A 127 17.72 -20.06 19.50
C ASP A 127 17.64 -21.16 20.56
N TYR A 128 16.55 -21.93 20.57
CA TYR A 128 16.29 -22.98 21.53
C TYR A 128 17.48 -23.95 21.72
N THR A 129 18.15 -24.34 20.63
CA THR A 129 19.30 -25.27 20.69
C THR A 129 20.48 -24.69 21.47
N LYS A 130 20.83 -23.42 21.22
CA LYS A 130 21.91 -22.71 21.94
C LYS A 130 21.51 -22.46 23.39
N ALA A 131 20.27 -22.05 23.63
CA ALA A 131 19.75 -21.83 24.98
C ALA A 131 19.80 -23.11 25.82
N GLN A 132 19.40 -24.26 25.28
CA GLN A 132 19.50 -25.55 25.98
C GLN A 132 20.95 -25.97 26.24
N GLN A 133 21.86 -25.75 25.30
CA GLN A 133 23.29 -25.99 25.51
C GLN A 133 23.84 -25.17 26.68
N ILE A 134 23.52 -23.87 26.73
CA ILE A 134 23.94 -22.99 27.83
C ILE A 134 23.26 -23.42 29.14
N LYS A 135 21.98 -23.76 29.13
CA LYS A 135 21.23 -24.22 30.30
C LYS A 135 21.84 -25.49 30.91
N ASN A 136 22.28 -26.44 30.08
CA ASN A 136 22.96 -27.64 30.54
C ASN A 136 24.35 -27.30 31.10
N LEU A 137 25.11 -26.43 30.44
CA LEU A 137 26.42 -25.97 30.93
C LEU A 137 26.34 -25.22 32.26
N VAL A 138 25.35 -24.37 32.45
CA VAL A 138 25.10 -23.66 33.72
C VAL A 138 24.88 -24.67 34.84
N LYS A 139 24.10 -25.75 34.58
CA LYS A 139 23.87 -26.82 35.56
C LYS A 139 25.10 -27.68 35.83
N GLU A 140 25.84 -28.06 34.78
CA GLU A 140 27.00 -28.97 34.88
C GLU A 140 28.23 -28.29 35.46
N LYS A 141 28.58 -27.09 34.97
CA LYS A 141 29.79 -26.36 35.36
C LYS A 141 29.56 -25.36 36.50
N LYS A 142 28.31 -25.19 36.96
CA LYS A 142 27.90 -24.21 37.96
C LYS A 142 28.46 -22.83 37.62
N LEU A 143 28.11 -22.31 36.44
CA LEU A 143 28.52 -20.97 36.01
C LEU A 143 27.81 -19.95 36.92
N PRO A 144 28.53 -19.29 37.85
CA PRO A 144 27.91 -18.40 38.83
C PRO A 144 27.39 -17.13 38.15
N GLY A 145 26.22 -16.66 38.58
CA GLY A 145 25.59 -15.44 38.06
C GLY A 145 25.11 -15.49 36.60
N ILE A 146 25.00 -16.66 35.96
CA ILE A 146 24.41 -16.79 34.61
C ILE A 146 23.10 -17.57 34.69
N GLU A 147 22.04 -16.98 34.13
CA GLU A 147 20.72 -17.61 34.06
C GLU A 147 20.20 -17.67 32.63
N VAL A 148 19.46 -18.76 32.34
CA VAL A 148 18.71 -18.93 31.10
C VAL A 148 17.24 -18.83 31.45
N VAL A 149 16.61 -17.73 31.01
CA VAL A 149 15.24 -17.39 31.40
C VAL A 149 14.35 -17.41 30.16
N PRO A 150 13.16 -18.04 30.25
CA PRO A 150 12.19 -18.03 29.16
C PRO A 150 11.76 -16.62 28.79
N GLU A 151 11.66 -16.37 27.49
CA GLU A 151 11.22 -15.13 26.88
C GLU A 151 10.28 -15.44 25.71
N SER A 152 9.47 -14.47 25.28
CA SER A 152 8.74 -14.59 24.02
C SER A 152 9.36 -13.73 22.94
N ARG A 153 9.43 -14.26 21.73
CA ARG A 153 9.79 -13.52 20.52
C ARG A 153 8.58 -13.40 19.61
N ARG A 154 8.38 -12.23 19.02
CA ARG A 154 7.37 -12.06 17.97
C ARG A 154 7.83 -12.66 16.64
N TYR A 155 6.94 -13.42 16.00
CA TYR A 155 7.21 -14.12 14.75
C TYR A 155 6.05 -13.96 13.76
N TYR A 156 6.38 -13.81 12.48
CA TYR A 156 5.42 -13.59 11.39
C TYR A 156 5.51 -14.77 10.41
N PRO A 157 4.64 -15.79 10.53
CA PRO A 157 4.77 -17.04 9.77
C PRO A 157 4.73 -16.88 8.25
N ASN A 158 4.04 -15.84 7.77
CA ASN A 158 3.84 -15.58 6.35
C ASN A 158 4.91 -14.66 5.73
N GLY A 159 6.01 -14.38 6.47
CA GLY A 159 7.10 -13.53 6.01
C GLY A 159 6.61 -12.12 5.63
N PRO A 160 6.86 -11.64 4.39
CA PRO A 160 6.53 -10.27 3.98
C PRO A 160 5.03 -10.02 3.71
N LEU A 161 4.17 -11.03 3.82
CA LEU A 161 2.74 -10.87 3.58
C LEU A 161 2.12 -9.86 4.57
N ALA A 162 1.40 -8.87 4.05
CA ALA A 162 0.76 -7.80 4.80
C ALA A 162 1.73 -6.99 5.68
N ALA A 163 3.02 -6.93 5.35
CA ALA A 163 4.05 -6.35 6.21
C ALA A 163 3.75 -4.93 6.71
N GLN A 164 3.32 -4.01 5.83
CA GLN A 164 2.99 -2.63 6.24
C GLN A 164 1.67 -2.52 7.02
N VAL A 165 0.77 -3.51 6.91
CA VAL A 165 -0.47 -3.56 7.70
C VAL A 165 -0.15 -4.07 9.10
N LEU A 166 0.53 -5.22 9.19
CA LEU A 166 0.93 -5.80 10.46
C LEU A 166 1.90 -4.89 11.21
N GLY A 167 2.86 -4.32 10.49
CA GLY A 167 4.00 -3.64 11.07
C GLY A 167 4.96 -4.64 11.71
N PHE A 168 5.57 -4.27 12.83
CA PHE A 168 6.45 -5.16 13.57
C PHE A 168 6.55 -4.75 15.04
N SER A 169 7.07 -5.66 15.86
CA SER A 169 7.43 -5.39 17.25
C SER A 169 8.95 -5.28 17.42
N GLY A 170 9.36 -4.52 18.42
CA GLY A 170 10.75 -4.45 18.85
C GLY A 170 11.17 -5.69 19.62
N ILE A 171 12.43 -5.66 20.07
CA ILE A 171 13.02 -6.76 20.84
C ILE A 171 12.31 -6.91 22.20
N ASP A 172 11.80 -5.84 22.80
CA ASP A 172 11.04 -5.84 24.07
C ASP A 172 9.55 -6.19 23.89
N ASN A 173 9.15 -6.74 22.72
CA ASN A 173 7.76 -7.02 22.35
C ASN A 173 6.83 -5.80 22.32
N GLN A 174 7.38 -4.58 22.25
CA GLN A 174 6.62 -3.37 22.01
C GLN A 174 6.28 -3.24 20.53
N GLY A 175 5.03 -2.92 20.19
CA GLY A 175 4.63 -2.61 18.83
C GLY A 175 5.28 -1.31 18.36
N LEU A 176 5.93 -1.34 17.18
CA LEU A 176 6.68 -0.19 16.66
C LEU A 176 6.03 0.45 15.43
N GLU A 177 5.35 -0.34 14.61
CA GLU A 177 4.61 0.15 13.43
C GLU A 177 3.32 -0.63 13.20
N GLY A 178 2.45 -0.12 12.32
CA GLY A 178 1.26 -0.82 11.83
C GLY A 178 0.25 -1.18 12.93
N ILE A 179 -0.44 -2.31 12.75
CA ILE A 179 -1.37 -2.86 13.75
C ILE A 179 -0.66 -3.18 15.07
N GLU A 180 0.59 -3.65 15.01
CA GLU A 180 1.38 -3.92 16.21
C GLU A 180 1.49 -2.67 17.09
N ALA A 181 1.80 -1.50 16.52
CA ALA A 181 1.84 -0.24 17.28
C ALA A 181 0.45 0.28 17.66
N MET A 182 -0.51 0.24 16.73
CA MET A 182 -1.85 0.80 16.96
C MET A 182 -2.58 0.11 18.12
N TYR A 183 -2.44 -1.21 18.22
CA TYR A 183 -3.08 -2.03 19.25
C TYR A 183 -2.10 -2.56 20.30
N ASP A 184 -0.97 -1.88 20.50
CA ASP A 184 0.06 -2.32 21.45
C ASP A 184 -0.49 -2.59 22.86
N LYS A 185 -1.41 -1.75 23.33
CA LYS A 185 -2.06 -1.90 24.65
C LYS A 185 -2.89 -3.17 24.78
N GLU A 186 -3.57 -3.57 23.71
CA GLU A 186 -4.36 -4.80 23.70
C GLU A 186 -3.44 -6.02 23.54
N LEU A 187 -2.44 -5.92 22.66
CA LEU A 187 -1.57 -7.02 22.29
C LEU A 187 -0.50 -7.34 23.34
N ALA A 188 0.07 -6.36 24.06
CA ALA A 188 1.26 -6.54 24.89
C ALA A 188 1.05 -7.47 26.10
N GLY A 189 -0.17 -7.46 26.67
CA GLY A 189 -0.44 -8.12 27.95
C GLY A 189 0.21 -7.42 29.14
N GLU A 190 0.11 -8.03 30.32
CA GLU A 190 0.73 -7.53 31.56
C GLU A 190 1.89 -8.44 31.99
N PRO A 191 3.13 -7.93 32.06
CA PRO A 191 4.26 -8.75 32.48
C PRO A 191 4.09 -9.21 33.93
N GLY A 192 4.44 -10.47 34.17
CA GLY A 192 4.58 -11.05 35.49
C GLY A 192 5.92 -10.67 36.10
N LYS A 193 6.19 -11.16 37.32
CA LYS A 193 7.50 -10.99 37.94
C LYS A 193 7.85 -12.09 38.92
N ILE A 194 9.14 -12.39 38.99
CA ILE A 194 9.74 -13.19 40.05
C ILE A 194 10.40 -12.22 41.02
N VAL A 195 9.96 -12.23 42.27
CA VAL A 195 10.54 -11.41 43.33
C VAL A 195 11.51 -12.27 44.14
N MET A 196 12.78 -11.88 44.15
CA MET A 196 13.85 -12.54 44.91
C MET A 196 14.46 -11.58 45.93
N GLU A 197 14.73 -12.05 47.15
CA GLU A 197 15.38 -11.25 48.20
C GLU A 197 16.87 -11.56 48.30
N PHE A 198 17.68 -10.51 48.22
CA PHE A 198 19.12 -10.54 48.39
C PHE A 198 19.55 -9.83 49.69
N ASP A 199 20.66 -10.28 50.27
CA ASP A 199 21.30 -9.60 51.40
C ASP A 199 22.08 -8.35 50.96
N ALA A 200 22.66 -7.61 51.92
CA ALA A 200 23.41 -6.38 51.62
C ALA A 200 24.75 -6.61 50.88
N LEU A 201 25.18 -7.87 50.74
CA LEU A 201 26.36 -8.30 50.00
C LEU A 201 26.00 -8.89 48.62
N GLY A 202 24.70 -8.96 48.28
CA GLY A 202 24.22 -9.48 47.00
C GLY A 202 24.02 -11.00 46.97
N HIS A 203 23.99 -11.70 48.11
CA HIS A 203 23.67 -13.13 48.14
C HIS A 203 22.17 -13.38 48.31
N GLU A 204 21.64 -14.38 47.61
CA GLU A 204 20.27 -14.86 47.78
C GLU A 204 20.04 -15.35 49.22
N ILE A 205 18.97 -14.89 49.87
CA ILE A 205 18.66 -15.33 51.23
C ILE A 205 17.98 -16.73 51.14
N PRO A 206 18.57 -17.81 51.71
CA PRO A 206 18.10 -19.20 51.48
C PRO A 206 16.68 -19.55 51.98
N ARG A 207 15.98 -18.60 52.60
CA ARG A 207 14.59 -18.69 53.09
C ARG A 207 13.70 -17.55 52.55
N ALA A 208 14.17 -16.80 51.57
CA ALA A 208 13.42 -15.74 50.92
C ALA A 208 12.17 -16.32 50.25
N THR A 209 11.05 -15.61 50.38
CA THR A 209 9.80 -16.01 49.73
C THR A 209 9.92 -15.65 48.25
N HIS A 210 10.19 -16.64 47.39
CA HIS A 210 10.05 -16.47 45.95
C HIS A 210 8.59 -16.21 45.64
N ARG A 211 8.22 -14.96 45.36
CA ARG A 211 6.86 -14.63 44.95
C ARG A 211 6.83 -14.58 43.44
N TYR A 212 6.33 -15.66 42.84
CA TYR A 212 6.00 -15.71 41.42
C TYR A 212 4.63 -15.08 41.19
N ILE A 213 4.60 -14.00 40.42
CA ILE A 213 3.38 -13.38 39.92
C ILE A 213 3.30 -13.74 38.43
N PRO A 214 2.35 -14.60 38.01
CA PRO A 214 2.24 -15.02 36.62
C PRO A 214 1.93 -13.82 35.70
N PRO A 215 2.47 -13.78 34.47
CA PRO A 215 2.07 -12.81 33.48
C PRO A 215 0.62 -13.03 33.03
N GLN A 216 -0.01 -11.97 32.53
CA GLN A 216 -1.28 -12.04 31.81
C GLN A 216 -1.01 -11.82 30.32
N ASN A 217 -1.40 -12.78 29.48
CA ASN A 217 -1.21 -12.69 28.05
C ASN A 217 -2.06 -11.56 27.44
N GLY A 218 -1.56 -10.97 26.36
CA GLY A 218 -2.31 -9.94 25.65
C GLY A 218 -3.49 -10.51 24.87
N HIS A 219 -4.45 -9.62 24.59
CA HIS A 219 -5.61 -9.92 23.76
C HIS A 219 -5.20 -10.21 22.32
N SER A 220 -5.93 -11.12 21.69
CA SER A 220 -5.75 -11.45 20.28
C SER A 220 -6.62 -10.56 19.39
N LEU A 221 -6.18 -10.32 18.16
CA LEU A 221 -6.90 -9.54 17.17
C LEU A 221 -7.29 -10.42 15.99
N VAL A 222 -8.51 -10.25 15.49
CA VAL A 222 -8.94 -10.80 14.20
C VAL A 222 -9.04 -9.64 13.24
N LEU A 223 -8.24 -9.65 12.18
CA LEU A 223 -8.28 -8.61 11.17
C LEU A 223 -9.42 -8.82 10.16
N THR A 224 -9.74 -7.79 9.40
CA THR A 224 -10.60 -7.86 8.22
C THR A 224 -9.85 -8.38 6.99
N ILE A 225 -8.52 -8.32 7.03
CA ILE A 225 -7.64 -8.86 5.99
C ILE A 225 -7.98 -10.33 5.76
N ASP A 226 -8.17 -10.68 4.49
CA ASP A 226 -8.25 -12.06 4.04
C ASP A 226 -6.89 -12.48 3.50
N GLN A 227 -6.26 -13.46 4.13
CA GLN A 227 -4.92 -13.90 3.75
C GLN A 227 -4.83 -14.30 2.26
N THR A 228 -5.90 -14.87 1.71
CA THR A 228 -5.95 -15.31 0.31
C THR A 228 -6.01 -14.12 -0.64
N ILE A 229 -6.91 -13.17 -0.38
CA ILE A 229 -7.06 -11.96 -1.20
C ILE A 229 -5.78 -11.09 -1.10
N GLN A 230 -5.19 -10.99 0.09
CA GLN A 230 -3.91 -10.32 0.31
C GLN A 230 -2.80 -10.95 -0.52
N TYR A 231 -2.68 -12.28 -0.52
CA TYR A 231 -1.69 -12.98 -1.33
C TYR A 231 -1.88 -12.74 -2.84
N ILE A 232 -3.13 -12.80 -3.33
CA ILE A 232 -3.46 -12.52 -4.74
C ILE A 232 -3.00 -11.10 -5.12
N ALA A 233 -3.30 -10.12 -4.27
CA ALA A 233 -2.92 -8.73 -4.46
C ALA A 233 -1.40 -8.57 -4.53
N GLU A 234 -0.68 -9.12 -3.55
CA GLU A 234 0.79 -9.06 -3.49
C GLU A 234 1.48 -9.77 -4.65
N ARG A 235 0.98 -10.95 -5.05
CA ARG A 235 1.47 -11.69 -6.22
C ARG A 235 1.43 -10.85 -7.49
N GLU A 236 0.35 -10.10 -7.71
CA GLU A 236 0.22 -9.24 -8.90
C GLU A 236 1.13 -8.00 -8.83
N LEU A 237 1.34 -7.43 -7.64
CA LEU A 237 2.33 -6.38 -7.46
C LEU A 237 3.76 -6.89 -7.70
N ASP A 238 4.10 -8.08 -7.22
CA ASP A 238 5.43 -8.68 -7.41
C ASP A 238 5.73 -8.92 -8.90
N LYS A 239 4.75 -9.44 -9.65
CA LYS A 239 4.85 -9.57 -11.11
C LYS A 239 5.09 -8.22 -11.79
N LEU A 240 4.40 -7.16 -11.35
CA LEU A 240 4.60 -5.81 -11.89
C LEU A 240 6.01 -5.29 -11.58
N MET A 241 6.49 -5.43 -10.34
CA MET A 241 7.83 -5.00 -9.94
C MET A 241 8.94 -5.73 -10.71
N ALA A 242 8.73 -7.01 -11.03
CA ALA A 242 9.66 -7.82 -11.82
C ALA A 242 9.57 -7.57 -13.34
N SER A 243 8.56 -6.82 -13.81
CA SER A 243 8.37 -6.55 -15.23
C SER A 243 9.35 -5.46 -15.75
N PRO A 244 9.52 -5.32 -17.07
CA PRO A 244 10.30 -4.21 -17.66
C PRO A 244 9.78 -2.82 -17.26
N THR A 245 8.51 -2.70 -16.86
CA THR A 245 7.94 -1.46 -16.34
C THR A 245 8.59 -1.01 -15.03
N ASN A 246 9.01 -1.96 -14.18
CA ASN A 246 9.78 -1.76 -12.95
C ASN A 246 9.49 -0.41 -12.24
N PRO A 247 8.25 -0.18 -11.79
CA PRO A 247 7.84 1.08 -11.20
C PRO A 247 8.54 1.34 -9.87
N LYS A 248 8.57 2.60 -9.43
CA LYS A 248 9.20 2.97 -8.15
C LYS A 248 8.40 2.48 -6.95
N LYS A 249 7.07 2.60 -7.03
CA LYS A 249 6.13 2.05 -6.04
C LYS A 249 4.90 1.50 -6.76
N ALA A 250 4.28 0.48 -6.18
CA ALA A 250 2.99 0.00 -6.63
C ALA A 250 2.15 -0.38 -5.41
N ASN A 251 0.87 -0.02 -5.41
CA ASN A 251 -0.01 -0.28 -4.29
C ASN A 251 -1.37 -0.77 -4.75
N ILE A 252 -2.04 -1.51 -3.86
CA ILE A 252 -3.41 -1.96 -4.05
C ILE A 252 -4.17 -1.98 -2.72
N ILE A 253 -5.42 -1.52 -2.74
CA ILE A 253 -6.40 -1.69 -1.66
C ILE A 253 -7.60 -2.42 -2.24
N VAL A 254 -8.14 -3.38 -1.50
CA VAL A 254 -9.42 -4.04 -1.76
C VAL A 254 -10.30 -3.88 -0.53
N MET A 255 -11.47 -3.27 -0.69
CA MET A 255 -12.42 -2.93 0.37
C MET A 255 -13.79 -3.54 0.06
N ASP A 256 -14.47 -4.08 1.08
CA ASP A 256 -15.90 -4.38 0.98
C ASP A 256 -16.68 -3.07 1.18
N PRO A 257 -17.39 -2.56 0.16
CA PRO A 257 -18.04 -1.27 0.25
C PRO A 257 -19.24 -1.26 1.21
N LYS A 258 -19.79 -2.42 1.58
CA LYS A 258 -20.97 -2.51 2.45
C LYS A 258 -20.62 -2.42 3.93
N THR A 259 -19.41 -2.84 4.30
CA THR A 259 -18.97 -2.94 5.69
C THR A 259 -17.82 -2.00 6.02
N GLY A 260 -17.07 -1.55 5.01
CA GLY A 260 -15.83 -0.82 5.21
C GLY A 260 -14.64 -1.70 5.61
N GLU A 261 -14.81 -3.02 5.59
CA GLU A 261 -13.73 -3.97 5.86
C GLU A 261 -12.65 -3.86 4.75
N ILE A 262 -11.40 -3.68 5.16
CA ILE A 262 -10.25 -3.79 4.25
C ILE A 262 -9.88 -5.26 4.11
N LEU A 263 -10.08 -5.83 2.92
CA LEU A 263 -9.83 -7.25 2.65
C LEU A 263 -8.39 -7.51 2.23
N ALA A 264 -7.78 -6.54 1.54
CA ALA A 264 -6.36 -6.55 1.21
C ALA A 264 -5.82 -5.12 1.13
N MET A 265 -4.59 -4.94 1.59
CA MET A 265 -3.87 -3.66 1.54
C MET A 265 -2.39 -3.97 1.38
N ALA A 266 -1.84 -3.71 0.20
CA ALA A 266 -0.49 -4.12 -0.16
C ALA A 266 0.27 -3.01 -0.89
N SER A 267 1.56 -2.91 -0.58
CA SER A 267 2.49 -1.95 -1.19
C SER A 267 3.82 -2.61 -1.53
N ARG A 268 4.40 -2.18 -2.65
CA ARG A 268 5.78 -2.49 -3.04
C ARG A 268 6.57 -1.20 -3.25
N PRO A 269 7.86 -1.16 -2.84
CA PRO A 269 8.61 -2.22 -2.14
C PRO A 269 8.07 -2.51 -0.72
N ALA A 270 8.24 -3.75 -0.27
CA ALA A 270 7.85 -4.24 1.06
C ALA A 270 9.08 -4.66 1.88
N PHE A 271 8.85 -5.10 3.11
CA PHE A 271 9.88 -5.63 4.01
C PHE A 271 9.43 -6.95 4.64
N ASP A 272 10.37 -7.71 5.20
CA ASP A 272 10.05 -8.87 6.05
C ASP A 272 10.01 -8.40 7.51
N PRO A 273 8.85 -8.46 8.20
CA PRO A 273 8.73 -8.02 9.59
C PRO A 273 9.56 -8.87 10.57
N ASN A 274 9.94 -10.10 10.21
CA ASN A 274 10.89 -10.88 11.02
C ASN A 274 12.32 -10.31 10.99
N ASN A 275 12.63 -9.50 9.96
CA ASN A 275 13.95 -8.96 9.66
C ASN A 275 13.89 -7.46 9.29
N PHE A 276 12.98 -6.70 9.90
CA PHE A 276 12.65 -5.32 9.51
C PHE A 276 13.87 -4.38 9.51
N ASN A 277 14.84 -4.63 10.40
CA ASN A 277 16.09 -3.86 10.52
C ASN A 277 17.03 -3.96 9.31
N LYS A 278 16.83 -4.93 8.41
CA LYS A 278 17.58 -5.05 7.14
C LYS A 278 17.02 -4.13 6.04
N TYR A 279 15.85 -3.55 6.26
CA TYR A 279 15.15 -2.72 5.30
C TYR A 279 15.21 -1.25 5.73
N PRO A 280 15.20 -0.31 4.77
CA PRO A 280 15.22 1.11 5.10
C PRO A 280 13.93 1.56 5.77
N ASN A 281 14.02 2.44 6.78
CA ASN A 281 12.86 2.92 7.53
C ASN A 281 11.76 3.56 6.65
N SER A 282 12.11 4.01 5.44
CA SER A 282 11.17 4.60 4.48
C SER A 282 10.10 3.63 3.98
N VAL A 283 10.32 2.31 4.08
CA VAL A 283 9.35 1.28 3.64
C VAL A 283 8.51 0.68 4.78
N TRP A 284 8.79 1.06 6.03
CA TRP A 284 8.10 0.51 7.20
C TRP A 284 6.65 0.98 7.29
N GLY A 285 6.43 2.29 7.18
CA GLY A 285 5.08 2.87 7.23
C GLY A 285 4.25 2.58 5.98
N ASN A 286 2.94 2.56 6.14
CA ASN A 286 2.01 2.22 5.06
C ASN A 286 1.69 3.44 4.16
N PRO A 287 2.16 3.48 2.91
CA PRO A 287 1.95 4.63 2.02
C PRO A 287 0.49 4.79 1.60
N LEU A 288 -0.34 3.74 1.68
CA LEU A 288 -1.76 3.79 1.29
C LEU A 288 -2.61 4.65 2.22
N VAL A 289 -2.17 4.84 3.46
CA VAL A 289 -2.82 5.72 4.46
C VAL A 289 -2.05 7.02 4.69
N ARG A 290 -0.73 7.02 4.49
CA ARG A 290 0.16 8.15 4.79
C ARG A 290 0.38 9.07 3.60
N ASP A 291 0.71 8.53 2.43
CA ASP A 291 1.22 9.31 1.30
C ASP A 291 0.03 9.88 0.50
N ALA A 292 0.03 11.20 0.29
CA ALA A 292 -0.94 11.87 -0.58
C ALA A 292 -0.44 11.92 -2.03
N TYR A 293 -1.35 11.78 -2.99
CA TYR A 293 -1.07 11.91 -4.42
C TYR A 293 -2.22 12.57 -5.14
N GLU A 294 -1.96 13.13 -6.33
CA GLU A 294 -3.03 13.66 -7.17
C GLU A 294 -3.78 12.49 -7.84
N PRO A 295 -5.09 12.33 -7.59
CA PRO A 295 -5.89 11.20 -8.09
C PRO A 295 -6.13 11.26 -9.61
N GLY A 296 -5.98 12.43 -10.22
CA GLY A 296 -6.28 12.67 -11.63
C GLY A 296 -7.71 12.23 -11.99
N SER A 297 -7.87 11.65 -13.18
CA SER A 297 -9.20 11.27 -13.69
C SER A 297 -10.00 10.30 -12.81
N ALA A 298 -9.39 9.62 -11.82
CA ALA A 298 -10.16 8.83 -10.85
C ALA A 298 -11.10 9.72 -10.00
N PHE A 299 -10.72 10.97 -9.74
CA PHE A 299 -11.51 11.93 -8.97
C PHE A 299 -12.79 12.39 -9.67
N LYS A 300 -12.85 12.25 -11.00
CA LYS A 300 -14.04 12.57 -11.80
C LYS A 300 -15.28 11.79 -11.35
N ILE A 301 -15.11 10.64 -10.69
CA ILE A 301 -16.21 9.91 -10.06
C ILE A 301 -16.91 10.80 -9.02
N ILE A 302 -16.14 11.51 -8.21
CA ILE A 302 -16.64 12.39 -7.15
C ILE A 302 -17.30 13.64 -7.74
N THR A 303 -16.67 14.24 -8.76
CA THR A 303 -17.24 15.37 -9.51
C THR A 303 -18.57 14.98 -10.15
N ALA A 304 -18.67 13.81 -10.79
CA ALA A 304 -19.91 13.31 -11.37
C ALA A 304 -20.98 13.03 -10.30
N ALA A 305 -20.60 12.43 -9.17
CA ALA A 305 -21.51 12.13 -8.08
C ALA A 305 -22.17 13.41 -7.54
N ALA A 306 -21.37 14.43 -7.23
CA ALA A 306 -21.87 15.72 -6.75
C ALA A 306 -22.79 16.39 -7.80
N ALA A 307 -22.38 16.38 -9.07
CA ALA A 307 -23.12 17.05 -10.13
C ALA A 307 -24.47 16.39 -10.45
N LEU A 308 -24.53 15.05 -10.41
CA LEU A 308 -25.76 14.30 -10.59
C LEU A 308 -26.70 14.49 -9.39
N GLU A 309 -26.18 14.43 -8.17
CA GLU A 309 -26.97 14.64 -6.95
C GLU A 309 -27.61 16.04 -6.93
N GLU A 310 -26.83 17.04 -7.34
CA GLU A 310 -27.31 18.42 -7.42
C GLU A 310 -28.13 18.70 -8.69
N GLY A 311 -28.25 17.74 -9.61
CA GLY A 311 -29.01 17.88 -10.84
C GLY A 311 -28.51 19.00 -11.78
N VAL A 312 -27.24 19.42 -11.64
CA VAL A 312 -26.61 20.41 -12.55
C VAL A 312 -26.22 19.80 -13.89
N VAL A 313 -26.22 18.46 -13.96
CA VAL A 313 -26.09 17.67 -15.18
C VAL A 313 -27.07 16.49 -15.13
N LYS A 314 -27.51 16.04 -16.30
CA LYS A 314 -28.27 14.81 -16.51
C LYS A 314 -27.49 13.88 -17.46
N PRO A 315 -27.71 12.55 -17.41
CA PRO A 315 -26.98 11.60 -18.26
C PRO A 315 -27.00 11.95 -19.76
N GLY A 316 -28.14 12.42 -20.27
CA GLY A 316 -28.31 12.78 -21.67
C GLY A 316 -27.92 14.22 -22.05
N ASP A 317 -27.47 15.04 -21.10
CA ASP A 317 -27.06 16.42 -21.39
C ASP A 317 -25.88 16.41 -22.35
N ARG A 318 -25.90 17.29 -23.36
CA ARG A 318 -24.87 17.34 -24.39
C ARG A 318 -23.81 18.37 -24.04
N PHE A 319 -22.58 18.00 -24.35
CA PHE A 319 -21.40 18.83 -24.25
C PHE A 319 -20.70 18.85 -25.61
N TYR A 320 -19.80 19.80 -25.79
CA TYR A 320 -18.94 19.88 -26.96
C TYR A 320 -17.49 20.03 -26.50
N ASP A 321 -16.65 19.11 -26.95
CA ASP A 321 -15.22 19.10 -26.69
C ASP A 321 -14.45 19.41 -27.99
N PRO A 322 -13.95 20.65 -28.18
CA PRO A 322 -13.07 21.01 -29.29
C PRO A 322 -11.60 20.61 -29.07
N GLY A 323 -11.30 19.85 -28.02
CA GLY A 323 -9.96 19.43 -27.61
C GLY A 323 -9.42 20.21 -26.42
N TYR A 324 -10.13 21.24 -25.96
CA TYR A 324 -9.72 22.07 -24.82
C TYR A 324 -10.91 22.83 -24.24
N ILE A 325 -10.69 23.42 -23.06
CA ILE A 325 -11.59 24.41 -22.46
C ILE A 325 -10.78 25.57 -21.88
N LYS A 326 -11.30 26.79 -22.05
CA LYS A 326 -10.71 28.00 -21.46
C LYS A 326 -11.42 28.35 -20.16
N VAL A 327 -10.64 28.62 -19.12
CA VAL A 327 -11.13 29.05 -17.80
C VAL A 327 -10.36 30.30 -17.40
N GLY A 328 -10.96 31.47 -17.64
CA GLY A 328 -10.23 32.74 -17.55
C GLY A 328 -9.09 32.79 -18.59
N PRO A 329 -7.84 33.13 -18.19
CA PRO A 329 -6.69 33.15 -19.09
C PRO A 329 -6.11 31.76 -19.37
N ASP A 330 -6.45 30.75 -18.57
CA ASP A 330 -5.85 29.43 -18.62
C ASP A 330 -6.58 28.50 -19.60
N THR A 331 -5.82 27.60 -20.23
CA THR A 331 -6.35 26.58 -21.14
C THR A 331 -6.11 25.19 -20.57
N ILE A 332 -7.18 24.41 -20.40
CA ILE A 332 -7.11 23.01 -19.97
C ILE A 332 -7.39 22.13 -21.18
N ASN A 333 -6.40 21.33 -21.56
CA ASN A 333 -6.50 20.45 -22.73
C ASN A 333 -7.25 19.16 -22.39
N CYS A 334 -7.98 18.64 -23.38
CA CYS A 334 -8.42 17.26 -23.36
C CYS A 334 -7.24 16.31 -23.66
N TRP A 335 -7.36 15.06 -23.23
CA TRP A 335 -6.34 14.05 -23.53
C TRP A 335 -6.39 13.59 -25.00
N LEU A 336 -7.53 13.74 -25.68
CA LEU A 336 -7.70 13.43 -27.09
C LEU A 336 -7.40 14.69 -27.94
N PRO A 337 -6.34 14.68 -28.78
CA PRO A 337 -6.08 15.80 -29.69
C PRO A 337 -7.22 15.97 -30.70
N GLY A 338 -7.73 17.18 -30.84
CA GLY A 338 -8.91 17.49 -31.68
C GLY A 338 -10.26 17.34 -30.97
N GLY A 339 -10.27 16.79 -29.75
CA GLY A 339 -11.46 16.67 -28.89
C GLY A 339 -12.41 15.54 -29.26
N HIS A 340 -13.36 15.26 -28.37
CA HIS A 340 -14.41 14.25 -28.55
C HIS A 340 -15.60 14.74 -29.37
N GLY A 341 -15.64 16.02 -29.77
CA GLY A 341 -16.77 16.60 -30.49
C GLY A 341 -18.01 16.67 -29.61
N SER A 342 -19.19 16.41 -30.18
CA SER A 342 -20.43 16.44 -29.41
C SER A 342 -20.69 15.10 -28.72
N GLU A 343 -20.76 15.12 -27.41
CA GLU A 343 -20.93 13.92 -26.58
C GLU A 343 -21.97 14.14 -25.47
N THR A 344 -22.59 13.07 -24.99
CA THR A 344 -23.47 13.13 -23.80
C THR A 344 -22.65 13.18 -22.52
N PHE A 345 -23.27 13.46 -21.37
CA PHE A 345 -22.58 13.37 -20.09
C PHE A 345 -22.06 11.94 -19.83
N VAL A 346 -22.84 10.91 -20.17
CA VAL A 346 -22.39 9.50 -20.10
C VAL A 346 -21.16 9.26 -20.96
N ASP A 347 -21.16 9.77 -22.20
CA ASP A 347 -19.99 9.68 -23.08
C ASP A 347 -18.79 10.43 -22.51
N GLY A 348 -18.99 11.59 -21.90
CA GLY A 348 -17.93 12.33 -21.21
C GLY A 348 -17.31 11.54 -20.04
N VAL A 349 -18.13 10.83 -19.25
CA VAL A 349 -17.67 9.89 -18.20
C VAL A 349 -16.88 8.74 -18.82
N LYS A 350 -17.43 8.10 -19.86
CA LYS A 350 -16.83 6.98 -20.62
C LYS A 350 -15.47 7.33 -21.21
N ASN A 351 -15.41 8.46 -21.91
CA ASN A 351 -14.24 8.99 -22.61
C ASN A 351 -13.27 9.72 -21.68
N SER A 352 -13.65 10.00 -20.43
CA SER A 352 -12.84 10.78 -19.50
C SER A 352 -12.57 12.23 -19.98
N CYS A 353 -13.53 12.87 -20.64
CA CYS A 353 -13.33 14.17 -21.29
C CYS A 353 -13.07 15.30 -20.27
N ASN A 354 -11.89 15.96 -20.32
CA ASN A 354 -11.56 17.03 -19.37
C ASN A 354 -12.54 18.22 -19.47
N PRO A 355 -12.84 18.76 -20.67
CA PRO A 355 -13.83 19.84 -20.82
C PRO A 355 -15.20 19.57 -20.19
N VAL A 356 -15.74 18.35 -20.32
CA VAL A 356 -17.03 17.98 -19.69
C VAL A 356 -16.94 18.13 -18.17
N PHE A 357 -15.90 17.58 -17.55
CA PHE A 357 -15.73 17.62 -16.09
C PHE A 357 -15.36 19.00 -15.54
N VAL A 358 -14.61 19.80 -16.30
CA VAL A 358 -14.36 21.21 -15.96
C VAL A 358 -15.68 21.99 -15.95
N GLN A 359 -16.50 21.89 -17.00
CA GLN A 359 -17.81 22.53 -17.03
C GLN A 359 -18.71 22.04 -15.89
N THR A 360 -18.67 20.74 -15.60
CA THR A 360 -19.44 20.13 -14.53
C THR A 360 -19.07 20.70 -13.16
N ALA A 361 -17.78 20.83 -12.85
CA ALA A 361 -17.31 21.42 -11.60
C ALA A 361 -17.66 22.91 -11.49
N LEU A 362 -17.54 23.66 -12.60
CA LEU A 362 -17.93 25.08 -12.62
C LEU A 362 -19.44 25.27 -12.42
N ARG A 363 -20.28 24.41 -13.03
CA ARG A 363 -21.74 24.44 -12.83
C ARG A 363 -22.17 24.19 -11.38
N LEU A 364 -21.43 23.36 -10.63
CA LEU A 364 -21.67 23.16 -9.20
C LEU A 364 -21.45 24.48 -8.43
N GLU A 365 -20.36 25.18 -8.71
CA GLU A 365 -20.05 26.47 -8.08
C GLU A 365 -21.00 27.59 -8.52
N GLU A 366 -21.43 27.59 -9.79
CA GLU A 366 -22.46 28.51 -10.29
C GLU A 366 -23.81 28.28 -9.60
N LYS A 367 -24.19 27.02 -9.32
CA LYS A 367 -25.41 26.70 -8.57
C LYS A 367 -25.35 27.26 -7.15
N LYS A 368 -24.22 27.07 -6.47
CA LYS A 368 -23.97 27.63 -5.13
C LYS A 368 -22.46 27.66 -4.86
N ALA A 369 -21.95 28.84 -4.50
CA ALA A 369 -20.54 28.99 -4.14
C ALA A 369 -20.14 28.05 -2.97
N GLY A 370 -19.01 27.38 -3.13
CA GLY A 370 -18.46 26.37 -2.21
C GLY A 370 -19.16 25.01 -2.27
N LEU A 371 -20.16 24.81 -3.14
CA LEU A 371 -20.91 23.56 -3.21
C LEU A 371 -20.01 22.38 -3.58
N PHE A 372 -19.09 22.55 -4.52
CA PHE A 372 -18.21 21.44 -4.89
C PHE A 372 -17.29 21.07 -3.73
N TYR A 373 -16.73 22.06 -3.02
CA TYR A 373 -15.91 21.85 -1.83
C TYR A 373 -16.66 21.18 -0.67
N ASN A 374 -17.94 21.51 -0.49
CA ASN A 374 -18.79 20.82 0.48
C ASN A 374 -18.90 19.32 0.18
N TYR A 375 -19.06 18.93 -1.08
CA TYR A 375 -19.05 17.51 -1.47
C TYR A 375 -17.68 16.87 -1.28
N ILE A 376 -16.59 17.55 -1.65
CA ILE A 376 -15.22 17.05 -1.42
C ILE A 376 -15.04 16.67 0.06
N ARG A 377 -15.44 17.54 0.99
CA ARG A 377 -15.41 17.23 2.43
C ARG A 377 -16.43 16.16 2.84
N ALA A 378 -17.63 16.18 2.28
CA ALA A 378 -18.66 15.20 2.58
C ALA A 378 -18.25 13.76 2.19
N PHE A 379 -17.44 13.61 1.14
CA PHE A 379 -16.80 12.34 0.76
C PHE A 379 -15.59 11.97 1.62
N GLY A 380 -15.21 12.79 2.61
CA GLY A 380 -14.14 12.51 3.57
C GLY A 380 -12.76 13.01 3.17
N PHE A 381 -12.62 13.77 2.08
CA PHE A 381 -11.31 14.33 1.70
C PHE A 381 -10.91 15.50 2.60
N GLY A 382 -9.60 15.63 2.85
CA GLY A 382 -9.05 16.68 3.72
C GLY A 382 -9.04 16.34 5.21
N GLN A 383 -9.49 15.14 5.58
CA GLN A 383 -9.54 14.66 6.97
C GLN A 383 -9.08 13.19 7.05
N PRO A 384 -8.58 12.72 8.21
CA PRO A 384 -8.31 11.31 8.41
C PRO A 384 -9.60 10.49 8.26
N THR A 385 -9.53 9.32 7.63
CA THR A 385 -10.66 8.39 7.51
C THR A 385 -10.98 7.69 8.83
N GLY A 386 -10.03 7.66 9.77
CA GLY A 386 -10.18 7.01 11.05
C GLY A 386 -9.92 5.50 11.01
N ILE A 387 -9.19 5.01 10.01
CA ILE A 387 -8.74 3.61 9.94
C ILE A 387 -7.86 3.23 11.13
N ASP A 388 -7.83 1.94 11.46
CA ASP A 388 -7.06 1.40 12.56
C ASP A 388 -5.54 1.28 12.28
N LEU A 389 -4.92 2.32 11.72
CA LEU A 389 -3.48 2.38 11.45
C LEU A 389 -2.88 3.72 11.91
N THR A 390 -1.59 3.68 12.26
CA THR A 390 -0.81 4.86 12.59
C THR A 390 -0.45 5.66 11.33
N GLY A 391 -0.17 6.96 11.50
CA GLY A 391 0.41 7.80 10.46
C GLY A 391 -0.54 8.18 9.30
N GLU A 392 -1.84 8.18 9.55
CA GLU A 392 -2.84 8.58 8.55
C GLU A 392 -2.67 10.05 8.10
N GLY A 393 -2.57 10.25 6.78
CA GLY A 393 -2.50 11.56 6.16
C GLY A 393 -3.87 12.15 5.85
N THR A 394 -3.97 13.47 5.84
CA THR A 394 -5.23 14.19 5.55
C THR A 394 -5.41 14.53 4.07
N GLY A 395 -4.37 14.35 3.25
CA GLY A 395 -4.32 14.93 1.91
C GLY A 395 -3.97 16.42 1.93
N LEU A 396 -3.99 17.06 0.76
CA LEU A 396 -3.72 18.48 0.56
C LEU A 396 -4.87 19.10 -0.24
N LEU A 397 -5.63 19.98 0.41
CA LEU A 397 -6.69 20.79 -0.18
C LEU A 397 -6.26 22.26 -0.22
N ILE A 398 -6.67 22.98 -1.26
CA ILE A 398 -6.48 24.43 -1.34
C ILE A 398 -7.47 25.08 -0.34
N PRO A 399 -7.04 26.03 0.51
CA PRO A 399 -7.94 26.75 1.39
C PRO A 399 -9.07 27.44 0.62
N GLU A 400 -10.30 27.37 1.12
CA GLU A 400 -11.48 27.90 0.41
C GLU A 400 -11.36 29.38 0.05
N GLN A 401 -10.71 30.18 0.91
CA GLN A 401 -10.51 31.61 0.70
C GLN A 401 -9.56 31.92 -0.46
N GLU A 402 -8.76 30.95 -0.89
CA GLU A 402 -7.78 31.07 -1.97
C GLU A 402 -8.28 30.48 -3.29
N LEU A 403 -9.49 29.88 -3.30
CA LEU A 403 -10.05 29.24 -4.48
C LEU A 403 -10.35 30.24 -5.59
N LYS A 404 -9.71 30.02 -6.73
CA LYS A 404 -10.03 30.67 -8.00
C LYS A 404 -10.83 29.71 -8.89
N PRO A 405 -11.58 30.22 -9.89
CA PRO A 405 -12.28 29.37 -10.85
C PRO A 405 -11.40 28.32 -11.53
N ILE A 406 -10.14 28.65 -11.81
CA ILE A 406 -9.16 27.71 -12.36
C ILE A 406 -8.87 26.54 -11.40
N ASN A 407 -8.83 26.78 -10.09
CA ASN A 407 -8.63 25.72 -9.10
C ASN A 407 -9.83 24.76 -9.07
N ILE A 408 -11.05 25.29 -9.13
CA ILE A 408 -12.27 24.46 -9.22
C ILE A 408 -12.23 23.60 -10.48
N ALA A 409 -11.84 24.19 -11.61
CA ALA A 409 -11.71 23.48 -12.87
C ALA A 409 -10.69 22.33 -12.81
N THR A 410 -9.48 22.58 -12.27
CA THR A 410 -8.45 21.53 -12.16
C THR A 410 -8.85 20.46 -11.14
N ILE A 411 -9.42 20.85 -10.00
CA ILE A 411 -9.89 19.90 -8.98
C ILE A 411 -11.01 19.02 -9.55
N GLY A 412 -11.88 19.58 -10.41
CA GLY A 412 -12.93 18.84 -11.11
C GLY A 412 -12.42 17.66 -11.93
N ILE A 413 -11.16 17.70 -12.38
CA ILE A 413 -10.47 16.62 -13.09
C ILE A 413 -9.40 15.89 -12.25
N GLY A 414 -9.35 16.17 -10.95
CA GLY A 414 -8.45 15.56 -9.98
C GLY A 414 -7.00 16.08 -10.00
N GLN A 415 -6.81 17.32 -10.44
CA GLN A 415 -5.53 18.04 -10.39
C GLN A 415 -5.58 19.26 -9.47
N GLY A 416 -4.47 19.56 -8.79
CA GLY A 416 -4.45 20.62 -7.76
C GLY A 416 -5.18 20.22 -6.47
N ILE A 417 -5.38 18.91 -6.26
CA ILE A 417 -5.85 18.27 -5.04
C ILE A 417 -5.03 17.01 -4.83
N ALA A 418 -4.53 16.79 -3.60
CA ALA A 418 -3.86 15.54 -3.25
C ALA A 418 -4.66 14.78 -2.18
N VAL A 419 -4.86 13.48 -2.38
CA VAL A 419 -5.64 12.61 -1.48
C VAL A 419 -4.84 11.37 -1.16
N THR A 420 -5.14 10.71 -0.05
CA THR A 420 -4.58 9.38 0.22
C THR A 420 -5.31 8.32 -0.61
N PRO A 421 -4.64 7.23 -1.03
CA PRO A 421 -5.31 6.11 -1.69
C PRO A 421 -6.51 5.58 -0.91
N LEU A 422 -6.41 5.53 0.43
CA LEU A 422 -7.50 5.11 1.29
C LEU A 422 -8.71 6.06 1.25
N GLN A 423 -8.50 7.38 1.29
CA GLN A 423 -9.59 8.35 1.14
C GLN A 423 -10.34 8.14 -0.18
N LEU A 424 -9.62 7.93 -1.29
CA LEU A 424 -10.24 7.73 -2.60
C LEU A 424 -11.06 6.43 -2.66
N VAL A 425 -10.54 5.31 -2.14
CA VAL A 425 -11.27 4.03 -2.08
C VAL A 425 -12.50 4.12 -1.21
N THR A 426 -12.41 4.81 -0.07
CA THR A 426 -13.53 5.03 0.85
C THR A 426 -14.62 5.87 0.18
N ALA A 427 -14.25 6.95 -0.51
CA ALA A 427 -15.20 7.80 -1.24
C ALA A 427 -15.90 7.06 -2.39
N VAL A 428 -15.16 6.27 -3.18
CA VAL A 428 -15.77 5.45 -4.25
C VAL A 428 -16.60 4.30 -3.69
N SER A 429 -16.28 3.80 -2.50
CA SER A 429 -17.12 2.81 -1.79
C SER A 429 -18.49 3.38 -1.43
N ALA A 430 -18.61 4.69 -1.15
CA ALA A 430 -19.90 5.34 -1.00
C ALA A 430 -20.73 5.29 -2.29
N VAL A 431 -20.11 5.47 -3.47
CA VAL A 431 -20.81 5.26 -4.76
C VAL A 431 -21.23 3.79 -4.92
N ALA A 432 -20.38 2.86 -4.49
CA ALA A 432 -20.62 1.43 -4.58
C ALA A 432 -21.74 0.92 -3.66
N ASN A 433 -22.02 1.56 -2.52
CA ASN A 433 -22.95 1.05 -1.51
C ASN A 433 -24.28 1.84 -1.38
N GLY A 434 -24.61 2.66 -2.38
CA GLY A 434 -25.85 3.44 -2.36
C GLY A 434 -25.74 4.81 -1.67
N GLY A 435 -24.53 5.36 -1.61
CA GLY A 435 -24.26 6.74 -1.19
C GLY A 435 -23.80 6.90 0.26
N LYS A 436 -23.46 5.82 0.97
CA LYS A 436 -23.06 5.85 2.38
C LYS A 436 -21.55 5.91 2.52
N LEU A 437 -21.03 6.97 3.13
CA LEU A 437 -19.63 6.96 3.57
C LEU A 437 -19.53 6.07 4.81
N ILE A 438 -18.76 5.00 4.72
CA ILE A 438 -18.53 4.05 5.82
C ILE A 438 -17.08 4.18 6.25
N ARG A 439 -16.85 4.20 7.56
CA ARG A 439 -15.51 4.26 8.12
C ARG A 439 -14.74 2.96 7.80
N PRO A 440 -13.58 3.04 7.13
CA PRO A 440 -12.77 1.86 6.85
C PRO A 440 -12.14 1.33 8.14
N HIS A 441 -12.05 0.01 8.28
CA HIS A 441 -11.44 -0.62 9.45
C HIS A 441 -10.66 -1.89 9.06
N LEU A 442 -9.67 -2.22 9.88
CA LEU A 442 -8.77 -3.37 9.73
C LEU A 442 -8.95 -4.40 10.83
N VAL A 443 -9.48 -4.03 11.99
CA VAL A 443 -9.78 -4.97 13.08
C VAL A 443 -11.26 -5.32 13.08
N LYS A 444 -11.57 -6.61 13.05
CA LYS A 444 -12.92 -7.15 13.09
C LYS A 444 -13.34 -7.53 14.50
N GLU A 445 -12.47 -8.23 15.23
CA GLU A 445 -12.74 -8.72 16.59
C GLU A 445 -11.49 -8.60 17.49
N ILE A 446 -11.70 -8.37 18.78
CA ILE A 446 -10.71 -8.49 19.85
C ILE A 446 -11.12 -9.68 20.72
N LEU A 447 -10.16 -10.54 21.05
CA LEU A 447 -10.36 -11.81 21.74
C LEU A 447 -9.58 -11.86 23.04
N ASP A 448 -10.10 -12.58 24.03
CA ASP A 448 -9.35 -12.92 25.22
C ASP A 448 -8.32 -14.04 24.97
N ASP A 449 -7.53 -14.36 26.00
CA ASP A 449 -6.52 -15.42 26.01
C ASP A 449 -7.09 -16.84 25.75
N LYS A 450 -8.41 -17.02 25.88
CA LYS A 450 -9.15 -18.28 25.63
C LYS A 450 -9.84 -18.29 24.26
N GLY A 451 -9.74 -17.22 23.49
CA GLY A 451 -10.35 -17.08 22.18
C GLY A 451 -11.82 -16.64 22.19
N ASN A 452 -12.37 -16.24 23.33
CA ASN A 452 -13.72 -15.65 23.40
C ASN A 452 -13.70 -14.23 22.85
N VAL A 453 -14.77 -13.83 22.18
CA VAL A 453 -14.91 -12.48 21.62
C VAL A 453 -15.20 -11.48 22.73
N LEU A 454 -14.26 -10.57 22.99
CA LEU A 454 -14.41 -9.45 23.94
C LEU A 454 -15.12 -8.27 23.28
N LYS A 455 -14.75 -7.96 22.04
CA LYS A 455 -15.30 -6.84 21.28
C LYS A 455 -15.38 -7.21 19.81
N LYS A 456 -16.52 -6.92 19.19
CA LYS A 456 -16.71 -6.96 17.74
C LYS A 456 -16.84 -5.55 17.22
N ILE A 457 -16.13 -5.22 16.16
CA ILE A 457 -16.21 -3.92 15.49
C ILE A 457 -17.29 -4.06 14.41
N GLU A 458 -18.35 -3.26 14.54
CA GLU A 458 -19.45 -3.24 13.57
C GLU A 458 -19.22 -2.08 12.58
N PRO A 459 -19.70 -2.20 11.32
CA PRO A 459 -19.61 -1.12 10.34
C PRO A 459 -20.20 0.20 10.83
N GLU A 460 -19.39 1.26 10.81
CA GLU A 460 -19.80 2.61 11.22
C GLU A 460 -20.13 3.46 9.97
N VAL A 461 -21.41 3.79 9.80
CA VAL A 461 -21.87 4.70 8.74
C VAL A 461 -21.72 6.13 9.22
N GLU A 462 -20.77 6.86 8.63
CA GLU A 462 -20.48 8.25 8.95
C GLU A 462 -21.61 9.19 8.51
N ARG A 463 -22.05 9.03 7.25
CA ARG A 463 -23.09 9.88 6.63
C ARG A 463 -23.57 9.31 5.29
N GLN A 464 -24.76 9.76 4.87
CA GLN A 464 -25.24 9.64 3.50
C GLN A 464 -24.73 10.85 2.70
N VAL A 465 -23.91 10.64 1.68
CA VAL A 465 -23.30 11.70 0.86
C VAL A 465 -24.12 12.02 -0.39
N ILE A 466 -24.65 10.98 -1.03
CA ILE A 466 -25.50 11.07 -2.22
C ILE A 466 -26.69 10.13 -2.08
N SER A 467 -27.76 10.34 -2.84
CA SER A 467 -28.91 9.44 -2.85
C SER A 467 -28.56 8.06 -3.44
N PRO A 468 -29.29 6.98 -3.03
CA PRO A 468 -29.15 5.66 -3.66
C PRO A 468 -29.40 5.69 -5.17
N GLU A 469 -30.27 6.57 -5.65
CA GLU A 469 -30.61 6.76 -7.05
C GLU A 469 -29.41 7.33 -7.83
N THR A 470 -28.79 8.40 -7.32
CA THR A 470 -27.57 8.98 -7.91
C THR A 470 -26.44 7.96 -7.91
N ALA A 471 -26.23 7.26 -6.79
CA ALA A 471 -25.21 6.22 -6.68
C ALA A 471 -25.43 5.13 -7.75
N LYS A 472 -26.67 4.65 -7.91
CA LYS A 472 -27.02 3.65 -8.93
C LYS A 472 -26.72 4.15 -10.35
N GLN A 473 -27.20 5.36 -10.71
CA GLN A 473 -26.96 5.93 -12.03
C GLN A 473 -25.46 6.07 -12.31
N LEU A 474 -24.68 6.52 -11.33
CA LEU A 474 -23.24 6.67 -11.49
C LEU A 474 -22.54 5.31 -11.66
N ARG A 475 -22.93 4.28 -10.91
CA ARG A 475 -22.40 2.92 -11.09
C ARG A 475 -22.65 2.39 -12.51
N GLU A 476 -23.84 2.61 -13.05
CA GLU A 476 -24.19 2.24 -14.43
C GLU A 476 -23.35 3.03 -15.45
N MET A 477 -23.10 4.32 -15.22
CA MET A 477 -22.19 5.09 -16.08
C MET A 477 -20.75 4.58 -16.01
N LEU A 478 -20.26 4.22 -14.82
CA LEU A 478 -18.91 3.69 -14.64
C LEU A 478 -18.71 2.31 -15.26
N GLU A 479 -19.77 1.52 -15.41
CA GLU A 479 -19.73 0.29 -16.21
C GLU A 479 -19.38 0.57 -17.66
N THR A 480 -19.94 1.63 -18.26
CA THR A 480 -19.65 1.99 -19.67
C THR A 480 -18.16 2.30 -19.91
N VAL A 481 -17.44 2.77 -18.88
CA VAL A 481 -16.00 3.03 -18.96
C VAL A 481 -15.22 1.73 -19.20
N VAL A 482 -15.69 0.61 -18.64
CA VAL A 482 -15.04 -0.69 -18.75
C VAL A 482 -15.58 -1.46 -19.95
N SER A 483 -16.89 -1.45 -20.23
CA SER A 483 -17.43 -2.17 -21.39
C SER A 483 -17.02 -1.53 -22.72
N GLU A 484 -16.96 -0.21 -22.79
CA GLU A 484 -16.82 0.53 -24.05
C GLU A 484 -15.73 1.62 -24.02
N GLY A 485 -15.30 2.07 -22.84
CA GLY A 485 -14.43 3.24 -22.69
C GLY A 485 -12.95 2.97 -22.47
N THR A 486 -12.31 3.84 -21.68
CA THR A 486 -10.85 3.81 -21.43
C THR A 486 -10.39 2.68 -20.50
N GLY A 487 -11.33 1.98 -19.86
CA GLY A 487 -11.09 0.96 -18.84
C GLY A 487 -11.22 -0.49 -19.31
N ARG A 488 -11.30 -0.75 -20.62
CA ARG A 488 -11.60 -2.09 -21.19
C ARG A 488 -10.77 -3.25 -20.64
N ASN A 489 -9.51 -3.02 -20.30
CA ASN A 489 -8.65 -4.06 -19.76
C ASN A 489 -9.01 -4.48 -18.31
N ALA A 490 -9.97 -3.82 -17.67
CA ALA A 490 -10.55 -4.20 -16.39
C ALA A 490 -11.73 -5.18 -16.51
N TYR A 491 -12.16 -5.52 -17.75
CA TYR A 491 -13.31 -6.40 -17.99
C TYR A 491 -13.08 -7.81 -17.42
N ILE A 492 -14.07 -8.33 -16.69
CA ILE A 492 -14.05 -9.69 -16.14
C ILE A 492 -15.21 -10.47 -16.76
N PRO A 493 -14.95 -11.53 -17.53
CA PRO A 493 -15.99 -12.37 -18.10
C PRO A 493 -16.99 -12.85 -17.05
N GLY A 494 -18.28 -12.67 -17.32
CA GLY A 494 -19.35 -13.06 -16.40
C GLY A 494 -19.56 -12.11 -15.22
N TYR A 495 -18.90 -10.95 -15.15
CA TYR A 495 -19.21 -9.93 -14.14
C TYR A 495 -19.34 -8.54 -14.77
N ARG A 496 -20.30 -7.78 -14.25
CA ARG A 496 -20.46 -6.36 -14.56
C ARG A 496 -19.43 -5.57 -13.78
N VAL A 497 -18.45 -4.98 -14.45
CA VAL A 497 -17.36 -4.23 -13.81
C VAL A 497 -17.49 -2.76 -14.17
N GLY A 498 -17.39 -1.89 -13.18
CA GLY A 498 -17.39 -0.45 -13.38
C GLY A 498 -16.17 0.19 -12.75
N GLY A 499 -15.64 1.25 -13.35
CA GLY A 499 -14.46 1.91 -12.79
C GLY A 499 -13.98 3.10 -13.59
N LYS A 500 -12.83 3.63 -13.20
CA LYS A 500 -12.19 4.77 -13.85
C LYS A 500 -10.68 4.63 -13.82
N THR A 501 -10.08 4.89 -14.97
CA THR A 501 -8.64 5.08 -15.13
C THR A 501 -8.21 6.44 -14.59
N GLY A 502 -7.11 6.49 -13.84
CA GLY A 502 -6.40 7.73 -13.50
C GLY A 502 -5.00 7.73 -14.09
N THR A 503 -4.60 8.83 -14.71
CA THR A 503 -3.21 9.12 -15.05
C THR A 503 -2.96 10.54 -14.59
N ALA A 504 -2.16 10.71 -13.55
CA ALA A 504 -1.86 12.02 -12.98
C ALA A 504 -0.38 12.36 -13.19
N GLN A 505 -0.10 13.62 -13.49
CA GLN A 505 1.26 14.14 -13.50
C GLN A 505 1.73 14.33 -12.05
N LYS A 506 3.01 14.09 -11.80
CA LYS A 506 3.56 14.23 -10.46
C LYS A 506 4.02 15.67 -10.22
N ALA A 507 3.44 16.34 -9.24
CA ALA A 507 3.90 17.67 -8.81
C ALA A 507 5.28 17.59 -8.14
N GLY A 508 6.12 18.60 -8.38
CA GLY A 508 7.44 18.78 -7.80
C GLY A 508 7.82 20.27 -7.68
N PRO A 509 9.06 20.57 -7.25
CA PRO A 509 9.53 21.96 -7.16
C PRO A 509 9.44 22.65 -8.52
N GLY A 510 8.56 23.66 -8.62
CA GLY A 510 8.34 24.43 -9.86
C GLY A 510 7.18 23.96 -10.74
N GLY A 511 6.36 23.00 -10.32
CA GLY A 511 5.16 22.55 -11.06
C GLY A 511 5.16 21.05 -11.33
N TYR A 512 4.46 20.62 -12.39
CA TYR A 512 4.42 19.20 -12.78
C TYR A 512 5.75 18.74 -13.38
N MET A 513 6.27 17.61 -12.90
CA MET A 513 7.51 17.01 -13.39
C MET A 513 7.25 16.25 -14.68
N GLU A 514 8.00 16.61 -15.72
CA GLU A 514 7.95 15.96 -17.03
C GLU A 514 8.37 14.48 -16.92
N GLY A 515 7.66 13.60 -17.65
CA GLY A 515 7.95 12.17 -17.71
C GLY A 515 7.60 11.36 -16.44
N LYS A 516 7.08 12.01 -15.38
CA LYS A 516 6.70 11.34 -14.12
C LYS A 516 5.20 11.34 -13.92
N TYR A 517 4.65 10.13 -13.86
CA TYR A 517 3.22 9.91 -13.76
C TYR A 517 2.87 8.92 -12.65
N VAL A 518 1.65 9.07 -12.12
CA VAL A 518 0.99 8.06 -11.30
C VAL A 518 -0.13 7.46 -12.15
N ALA A 519 0.02 6.19 -12.51
CA ALA A 519 -0.99 5.43 -13.24
C ALA A 519 -1.88 4.72 -12.21
N SER A 520 -3.20 4.79 -12.38
CA SER A 520 -4.13 4.17 -11.46
C SER A 520 -5.39 3.65 -12.14
N PHE A 521 -6.04 2.72 -11.47
CA PHE A 521 -7.37 2.26 -11.81
C PHE A 521 -8.14 2.01 -10.53
N ILE A 522 -9.30 2.62 -10.40
CA ILE A 522 -10.24 2.36 -9.31
C ILE A 522 -11.52 1.80 -9.89
N GLY A 523 -12.04 0.74 -9.31
CA GLY A 523 -13.24 0.10 -9.81
C GLY A 523 -13.98 -0.69 -8.75
N MET A 524 -15.14 -1.18 -9.15
CA MET A 524 -16.03 -2.00 -8.34
C MET A 524 -16.61 -3.15 -9.16
N ALA A 525 -16.87 -4.26 -8.49
CA ALA A 525 -17.54 -5.40 -9.09
C ALA A 525 -18.32 -6.22 -8.03
N PRO A 526 -19.46 -6.81 -8.42
CA PRO A 526 -20.28 -6.49 -9.60
C PRO A 526 -20.94 -5.10 -9.51
N VAL A 527 -21.26 -4.44 -10.63
CA VAL A 527 -21.85 -3.06 -10.63
C VAL A 527 -23.24 -2.99 -9.98
N ASN A 528 -24.07 -4.01 -10.15
CA ASN A 528 -25.44 -4.06 -9.65
C ASN A 528 -25.54 -4.38 -8.15
N ASP A 529 -24.63 -5.23 -7.64
CA ASP A 529 -24.47 -5.53 -6.22
C ASP A 529 -22.99 -5.55 -5.85
N PRO A 530 -22.34 -4.37 -5.67
CA PRO A 530 -20.91 -4.30 -5.43
C PRO A 530 -20.49 -5.07 -4.18
N ARG A 531 -19.54 -5.98 -4.37
CA ARG A 531 -18.91 -6.78 -3.30
C ARG A 531 -17.50 -6.30 -3.01
N LEU A 532 -16.81 -5.79 -4.02
CA LEU A 532 -15.44 -5.32 -3.93
C LEU A 532 -15.32 -3.96 -4.59
N VAL A 533 -14.64 -3.04 -3.92
CA VAL A 533 -14.04 -1.85 -4.51
C VAL A 533 -12.54 -1.99 -4.37
N ALA A 534 -11.81 -1.80 -5.47
CA ALA A 534 -10.36 -1.88 -5.45
C ALA A 534 -9.71 -0.72 -6.20
N LEU A 535 -8.60 -0.25 -5.65
CA LEU A 535 -7.74 0.78 -6.26
C LEU A 535 -6.35 0.18 -6.46
N VAL A 536 -5.84 0.32 -7.67
CA VAL A 536 -4.43 0.05 -8.00
C VAL A 536 -3.76 1.37 -8.33
N THR A 537 -2.62 1.66 -7.72
CA THR A 537 -1.78 2.83 -8.02
C THR A 537 -0.35 2.40 -8.35
N ILE A 538 0.25 2.97 -9.38
CA ILE A 538 1.59 2.66 -9.87
C ILE A 538 2.33 4.00 -10.03
N ASP A 539 3.36 4.21 -9.21
CA ASP A 539 4.15 5.44 -9.17
C ASP A 539 5.41 5.32 -10.02
N GLU A 540 5.62 6.29 -10.91
CA GLU A 540 6.77 6.38 -11.81
C GLU A 540 7.03 5.07 -12.59
N PRO A 541 6.04 4.53 -13.36
CA PRO A 541 6.28 3.39 -14.25
C PRO A 541 7.31 3.76 -15.34
N LYS A 542 8.21 2.84 -15.66
CA LYS A 542 9.22 3.03 -16.70
C LYS A 542 8.76 2.45 -18.03
N GLY A 543 9.18 3.08 -19.12
CA GLY A 543 8.85 2.64 -20.48
C GLY A 543 7.41 2.96 -20.88
N TYR A 544 7.04 2.51 -22.08
CA TYR A 544 5.70 2.66 -22.65
C TYR A 544 5.04 1.29 -22.78
N PRO A 545 3.71 1.15 -22.52
CA PRO A 545 2.75 2.20 -22.14
C PRO A 545 2.73 2.50 -20.63
N TYR A 546 2.49 3.76 -20.26
CA TYR A 546 2.45 4.24 -18.87
C TYR A 546 1.05 4.61 -18.36
N TYR A 547 -0.02 4.36 -19.14
CA TYR A 547 -1.38 4.76 -18.79
C TYR A 547 -2.04 3.82 -17.77
N GLY A 548 -2.92 4.39 -16.92
CA GLY A 548 -3.69 3.60 -15.94
C GLY A 548 -4.53 2.48 -16.56
N GLY A 549 -5.11 2.71 -17.75
CA GLY A 549 -5.89 1.70 -18.48
C GLY A 549 -5.09 0.50 -18.99
N THR A 550 -3.79 0.66 -19.22
CA THR A 550 -2.93 -0.41 -19.76
C THR A 550 -2.10 -1.11 -18.68
N LEU A 551 -1.78 -0.43 -17.58
CA LEU A 551 -0.99 -1.00 -16.48
C LEU A 551 -1.85 -1.40 -15.27
N ALA A 552 -2.64 -0.47 -14.74
CA ALA A 552 -3.37 -0.67 -13.49
C ALA A 552 -4.67 -1.49 -13.69
N ALA A 553 -5.40 -1.26 -14.79
CA ALA A 553 -6.65 -1.96 -15.08
C ALA A 553 -6.49 -3.51 -15.20
N PRO A 554 -5.48 -4.06 -15.90
CA PRO A 554 -5.27 -5.51 -15.92
C PRO A 554 -4.92 -6.11 -14.56
N ILE A 555 -4.23 -5.35 -13.69
CA ILE A 555 -3.92 -5.81 -12.32
C ILE A 555 -5.20 -5.86 -11.50
N PHE A 556 -6.01 -4.80 -11.56
CA PHE A 556 -7.34 -4.79 -10.97
C PHE A 556 -8.17 -5.98 -11.44
N GLN A 557 -8.21 -6.24 -12.76
CA GLN A 557 -8.95 -7.33 -13.37
C GLN A 557 -8.59 -8.67 -12.74
N ARG A 558 -7.30 -9.00 -12.67
CA ARG A 558 -6.83 -10.30 -12.16
C ARG A 558 -7.08 -10.46 -10.67
N VAL A 559 -6.82 -9.41 -9.88
CA VAL A 559 -7.03 -9.46 -8.43
C VAL A 559 -8.51 -9.59 -8.11
N VAL A 560 -9.38 -8.78 -8.73
CA VAL A 560 -10.82 -8.79 -8.45
C VAL A 560 -11.47 -10.05 -9.00
N ALA A 561 -11.05 -10.57 -10.16
CA ALA A 561 -11.56 -11.83 -10.69
C ALA A 561 -11.26 -13.02 -9.76
N ASP A 562 -10.01 -13.16 -9.33
CA ASP A 562 -9.60 -14.22 -8.40
C ASP A 562 -10.32 -14.05 -7.04
N ALA A 563 -10.45 -12.83 -6.54
CA ALA A 563 -11.15 -12.53 -5.28
C ALA A 563 -12.65 -12.85 -5.35
N LEU A 564 -13.35 -12.48 -6.44
CA LEU A 564 -14.76 -12.80 -6.62
C LEU A 564 -15.00 -14.31 -6.70
N HIS A 565 -14.12 -15.03 -7.40
CA HIS A 565 -14.15 -16.49 -7.46
C HIS A 565 -13.94 -17.10 -6.06
N TYR A 566 -12.92 -16.65 -5.33
CA TYR A 566 -12.65 -17.10 -3.97
C TYR A 566 -13.84 -16.85 -3.02
N LEU A 567 -14.45 -15.66 -3.10
CA LEU A 567 -15.63 -15.27 -2.34
C LEU A 567 -16.92 -15.95 -2.81
N LYS A 568 -16.85 -16.81 -3.85
CA LYS A 568 -17.97 -17.53 -4.45
C LYS A 568 -19.12 -16.61 -4.86
N VAL A 569 -18.79 -15.41 -5.33
CA VAL A 569 -19.79 -14.50 -5.92
C VAL A 569 -20.23 -15.15 -7.24
N PRO A 570 -21.54 -15.34 -7.48
CA PRO A 570 -21.98 -15.98 -8.70
C PRO A 570 -21.73 -15.07 -9.91
N PRO A 571 -21.16 -15.60 -11.02
CA PRO A 571 -21.12 -14.88 -12.29
C PRO A 571 -22.53 -14.49 -12.74
N GLN A 572 -22.65 -13.27 -13.22
CA GLN A 572 -23.86 -12.69 -13.79
C GLN A 572 -23.69 -12.61 -15.30
N TYR A 573 -23.96 -13.71 -15.99
CA TYR A 573 -24.09 -13.69 -17.43
C TYR A 573 -25.39 -12.97 -17.77
N ASP A 574 -25.29 -11.87 -18.52
CA ASP A 574 -26.50 -11.23 -19.00
C ASP A 574 -27.20 -12.19 -19.97
N SER A 575 -28.52 -12.30 -19.91
CA SER A 575 -29.29 -13.19 -20.80
C SER A 575 -29.19 -12.78 -22.29
N LYS A 576 -28.65 -11.59 -22.56
CA LYS A 576 -28.25 -11.10 -23.89
C LYS A 576 -26.79 -11.40 -24.28
N GLN A 577 -25.99 -11.91 -23.33
CA GLN A 577 -24.65 -12.47 -23.51
C GLN A 577 -24.68 -14.01 -23.45
N GLY A 578 -25.80 -14.61 -23.85
CA GLY A 578 -25.96 -16.04 -24.08
C GLY A 578 -25.44 -16.52 -25.44
N SER A 579 -24.77 -15.67 -26.22
CA SER A 579 -23.85 -16.15 -27.24
C SER A 579 -22.48 -16.21 -26.59
N GLU A 580 -22.00 -17.43 -26.37
CA GLU A 580 -20.58 -17.71 -26.17
C GLU A 580 -19.75 -16.76 -27.06
N GLU A 581 -19.05 -15.78 -26.49
CA GLU A 581 -17.76 -15.41 -27.08
C GLU A 581 -16.82 -16.56 -26.77
N LYS A 582 -17.05 -17.67 -27.48
CA LYS A 582 -15.94 -18.46 -27.97
C LYS A 582 -15.01 -17.44 -28.63
N PRO A 583 -13.71 -17.38 -28.29
CA PRO A 583 -12.77 -16.73 -29.19
C PRO A 583 -13.08 -17.29 -30.57
N ALA A 584 -13.45 -16.42 -31.51
CA ALA A 584 -13.86 -16.85 -32.83
C ALA A 584 -12.78 -17.83 -33.32
N ALA A 585 -13.20 -19.06 -33.63
CA ALA A 585 -12.29 -20.17 -33.84
C ALA A 585 -11.17 -19.72 -34.80
N PRO A 586 -9.89 -20.04 -34.53
CA PRO A 586 -8.80 -19.60 -35.39
C PRO A 586 -9.11 -19.95 -36.84
N VAL A 587 -9.13 -18.95 -37.72
CA VAL A 587 -9.50 -19.14 -39.11
C VAL A 587 -8.23 -19.40 -39.92
N THR A 588 -8.29 -20.40 -40.79
CA THR A 588 -7.21 -20.68 -41.73
C THR A 588 -7.29 -19.69 -42.88
N VAL A 589 -6.21 -18.97 -43.14
CA VAL A 589 -6.16 -17.99 -44.24
C VAL A 589 -6.31 -18.72 -45.58
N PRO A 590 -7.37 -18.47 -46.37
CA PRO A 590 -7.58 -19.11 -47.68
C PRO A 590 -6.55 -18.63 -48.71
N ASN A 591 -6.26 -19.47 -49.71
CA ASN A 591 -5.39 -19.09 -50.81
C ASN A 591 -6.17 -18.29 -51.85
N VAL A 592 -5.90 -16.98 -51.88
CA VAL A 592 -6.48 -16.03 -52.82
C VAL A 592 -5.47 -15.54 -53.85
N THR A 593 -4.25 -16.09 -53.86
CA THR A 593 -3.23 -15.79 -54.87
C THR A 593 -3.70 -16.28 -56.25
N GLY A 594 -3.57 -15.44 -57.28
CA GLY A 594 -4.02 -15.68 -58.65
C GLY A 594 -5.49 -15.32 -58.91
N LYS A 595 -6.25 -14.92 -57.88
CA LYS A 595 -7.65 -14.50 -58.01
C LYS A 595 -7.76 -13.01 -58.31
N ASP A 596 -8.88 -12.61 -58.92
CA ASP A 596 -9.23 -11.20 -59.07
C ASP A 596 -9.62 -10.61 -57.71
N LEU A 597 -9.39 -9.32 -57.51
CA LEU A 597 -9.55 -8.65 -56.21
C LEU A 597 -10.94 -8.86 -55.57
N ALA A 598 -12.00 -8.78 -56.38
CA ALA A 598 -13.37 -8.99 -55.90
C ALA A 598 -13.60 -10.42 -55.38
N ALA A 599 -13.05 -11.42 -56.05
CA ALA A 599 -13.14 -12.82 -55.65
C ALA A 599 -12.28 -13.12 -54.41
N ALA A 600 -11.06 -12.57 -54.36
CA ALA A 600 -10.17 -12.68 -53.21
C ALA A 600 -10.79 -12.06 -51.94
N ARG A 601 -11.44 -10.89 -52.09
CA ARG A 601 -12.11 -10.20 -51.00
C ARG A 601 -13.31 -10.98 -50.47
N ALA A 602 -14.18 -11.46 -51.35
CA ALA A 602 -15.34 -12.25 -50.97
C ALA A 602 -14.95 -13.53 -50.21
N GLU A 603 -13.84 -14.16 -50.58
CA GLU A 603 -13.37 -15.40 -49.94
C GLU A 603 -12.70 -15.17 -48.57
N LEU A 604 -11.96 -14.08 -48.42
CA LEU A 604 -11.38 -13.68 -47.14
C LEU A 604 -12.46 -13.21 -46.16
N GLU A 605 -13.42 -12.41 -46.63
CA GLU A 605 -14.57 -11.97 -45.83
C GLU A 605 -15.44 -13.17 -45.41
N LYS A 606 -15.66 -14.15 -46.31
CA LYS A 606 -16.34 -15.41 -45.99
C LYS A 606 -15.58 -16.26 -44.95
N ALA A 607 -14.25 -16.17 -44.93
CA ALA A 607 -13.40 -16.80 -43.92
C ALA A 607 -13.30 -15.99 -42.61
N GLY A 608 -14.03 -14.88 -42.47
CA GLY A 608 -14.01 -14.04 -41.27
C GLY A 608 -12.76 -13.17 -41.14
N LEU A 609 -12.10 -12.83 -42.25
CA LEU A 609 -10.87 -12.02 -42.30
C LEU A 609 -11.12 -10.65 -42.92
N ALA A 610 -10.40 -9.63 -42.46
CA ALA A 610 -10.45 -8.29 -43.04
C ALA A 610 -9.43 -8.16 -44.18
N VAL A 611 -9.67 -7.30 -45.17
CA VAL A 611 -8.82 -7.20 -46.37
C VAL A 611 -8.22 -5.81 -46.52
N ARG A 612 -6.91 -5.74 -46.76
CA ARG A 612 -6.19 -4.55 -47.22
C ARG A 612 -5.54 -4.86 -48.57
N VAL A 613 -5.54 -3.89 -49.48
CA VAL A 613 -5.06 -4.09 -50.86
C VAL A 613 -3.90 -3.13 -51.12
N GLU A 614 -2.83 -3.64 -51.70
CA GLU A 614 -1.66 -2.90 -52.12
C GLU A 614 -1.51 -3.04 -53.65
N GLY A 615 -1.77 -1.95 -54.37
CA GLY A 615 -1.80 -1.87 -55.83
C GLY A 615 -3.19 -1.58 -56.39
N ASP A 616 -3.23 -0.98 -57.57
CA ASP A 616 -4.45 -0.34 -58.09
C ASP A 616 -5.22 -1.21 -59.11
N SER A 617 -4.57 -2.24 -59.66
CA SER A 617 -5.18 -3.15 -60.64
C SER A 617 -4.39 -4.44 -60.82
N GLY A 618 -5.09 -5.53 -61.14
CA GLY A 618 -4.50 -6.84 -61.43
C GLY A 618 -5.05 -7.97 -60.56
N LYS A 619 -4.45 -9.16 -60.73
CA LYS A 619 -4.71 -10.35 -59.90
C LYS A 619 -3.81 -10.31 -58.67
N VAL A 620 -4.26 -10.95 -57.59
CA VAL A 620 -3.44 -11.09 -56.38
C VAL A 620 -2.18 -11.87 -56.70
N ILE A 621 -1.02 -11.24 -56.60
CA ILE A 621 0.29 -11.88 -56.83
C ILE A 621 0.87 -12.46 -55.54
N ALA A 622 0.46 -11.93 -54.38
CA ALA A 622 0.86 -12.42 -53.07
C ALA A 622 -0.13 -11.99 -51.98
N GLN A 623 -0.14 -12.73 -50.88
CA GLN A 623 -0.95 -12.41 -49.71
C GLN A 623 -0.12 -12.57 -48.42
N VAL A 624 -0.40 -11.73 -47.43
CA VAL A 624 0.19 -11.82 -46.09
C VAL A 624 -0.92 -11.65 -45.05
N PRO A 625 -1.12 -12.58 -44.10
CA PRO A 625 -0.40 -13.84 -43.92
C PRO A 625 -0.57 -14.85 -45.08
N LYS A 626 0.37 -15.80 -45.20
CA LYS A 626 0.36 -16.81 -46.26
C LYS A 626 -0.85 -17.74 -46.13
N ALA A 627 -1.28 -18.30 -47.25
CA ALA A 627 -2.33 -19.31 -47.26
C ALA A 627 -1.98 -20.49 -46.32
N GLY A 628 -2.96 -20.96 -45.56
CA GLY A 628 -2.78 -22.01 -44.55
C GLY A 628 -2.34 -21.51 -43.17
N ALA A 629 -1.99 -20.22 -43.01
CA ALA A 629 -1.72 -19.65 -41.70
C ALA A 629 -3.00 -19.65 -40.83
N VAL A 630 -2.86 -19.96 -39.55
CA VAL A 630 -3.97 -19.96 -38.59
C VAL A 630 -3.93 -18.64 -37.83
N VAL A 631 -4.96 -17.81 -37.98
CA VAL A 631 -5.00 -16.47 -37.39
C VAL A 631 -6.33 -16.21 -36.68
N PRO A 632 -6.41 -15.27 -35.72
CA PRO A 632 -7.68 -14.87 -35.12
C PRO A 632 -8.66 -14.37 -36.18
N ALA A 633 -9.96 -14.66 -36.03
CA ALA A 633 -10.97 -14.04 -36.89
C ALA A 633 -10.92 -12.51 -36.72
N GLY A 634 -11.12 -11.77 -37.82
CA GLY A 634 -10.95 -10.32 -37.91
C GLY A 634 -9.54 -9.86 -38.27
N THR A 635 -8.55 -10.76 -38.37
CA THR A 635 -7.19 -10.42 -38.82
C THR A 635 -7.22 -9.82 -40.23
N LYS A 636 -6.48 -8.72 -40.43
CA LYS A 636 -6.31 -8.07 -41.74
C LYS A 636 -5.29 -8.84 -42.59
N VAL A 637 -5.72 -9.34 -43.75
CA VAL A 637 -4.88 -9.95 -44.77
C VAL A 637 -4.59 -8.90 -45.85
N ILE A 638 -3.30 -8.70 -46.13
CA ILE A 638 -2.79 -7.77 -47.14
C ILE A 638 -2.67 -8.52 -48.47
N LEU A 639 -3.28 -7.99 -49.53
CA LEU A 639 -3.22 -8.50 -50.89
C LEU A 639 -2.35 -7.61 -51.74
N TYR A 640 -1.29 -8.17 -52.31
CA TYR A 640 -0.44 -7.49 -53.27
C TYR A 640 -0.97 -7.76 -54.67
N LEU A 641 -1.29 -6.71 -55.43
CA LEU A 641 -1.65 -6.81 -56.86
C LEU A 641 -0.44 -6.53 -57.77
N GLN A 642 0.60 -5.86 -57.24
CA GLN A 642 1.86 -5.53 -57.92
C GLN A 642 3.03 -5.51 -56.90
N GLY A 643 4.27 -5.85 -57.29
CA GLY A 643 5.47 -5.85 -56.43
C GLY A 643 6.12 -7.22 -56.13
N ASP A 644 7.21 -7.26 -55.34
CA ASP A 644 7.89 -8.50 -54.90
C ASP A 644 7.69 -8.70 -53.37
N PRO A 645 6.98 -9.76 -52.93
CA PRO A 645 6.65 -10.00 -51.52
C PRO A 645 7.85 -10.41 -50.64
N ASN A 646 9.00 -10.76 -51.22
CA ASN A 646 10.23 -11.08 -50.48
C ASN A 646 11.15 -9.85 -50.30
N ARG A 647 10.71 -8.70 -50.82
CA ARG A 647 11.45 -7.44 -50.89
C ARG A 647 10.51 -6.30 -50.47
N PRO A 648 10.08 -6.27 -49.19
CA PRO A 648 9.15 -5.26 -48.73
C PRO A 648 9.69 -3.88 -49.06
N ARG A 649 8.87 -3.07 -49.71
CA ARG A 649 9.12 -1.64 -49.85
C ARG A 649 8.87 -1.01 -48.50
N VAL A 650 9.83 -0.23 -48.01
CA VAL A 650 9.66 0.52 -46.78
C VAL A 650 8.44 1.43 -46.94
N PRO A 651 7.36 1.25 -46.15
CA PRO A 651 6.17 2.08 -46.24
C PRO A 651 6.48 3.52 -45.81
N ASP A 652 5.73 4.47 -46.35
CA ASP A 652 5.77 5.85 -45.84
C ASP A 652 5.04 5.89 -44.50
N VAL A 653 5.77 6.21 -43.45
CA VAL A 653 5.22 6.39 -42.10
C VAL A 653 5.24 7.83 -41.66
N ASN A 654 5.61 8.79 -42.54
CA ASN A 654 5.55 10.21 -42.23
C ASN A 654 4.13 10.62 -41.80
N SER A 655 4.07 11.57 -40.87
CA SER A 655 2.86 12.03 -40.19
C SER A 655 2.15 11.01 -39.28
N LEU A 656 2.60 9.74 -39.24
CA LEU A 656 2.07 8.73 -38.33
C LEU A 656 2.70 8.84 -36.93
N ARG A 657 1.94 8.45 -35.91
CA ARG A 657 2.45 8.33 -34.54
C ARG A 657 3.26 7.05 -34.37
N VAL A 658 4.10 6.99 -33.34
CA VAL A 658 5.02 5.87 -33.08
C VAL A 658 4.32 4.51 -33.10
N THR A 659 3.13 4.37 -32.51
CA THR A 659 2.36 3.12 -32.50
C THR A 659 1.82 2.74 -33.87
N GLU A 660 1.33 3.72 -34.63
CA GLU A 660 0.82 3.52 -35.99
C GLU A 660 1.96 3.20 -36.95
N ALA A 661 3.10 3.89 -36.84
CA ALA A 661 4.32 3.59 -37.58
C ALA A 661 4.86 2.18 -37.24
N ALA A 662 4.80 1.76 -35.97
CA ALA A 662 5.22 0.43 -35.54
C ALA A 662 4.30 -0.67 -36.11
N GLU A 663 2.99 -0.48 -36.07
CA GLU A 663 2.01 -1.39 -36.63
C GLU A 663 2.13 -1.50 -38.16
N VAL A 664 2.32 -0.35 -38.83
CA VAL A 664 2.54 -0.30 -40.29
C VAL A 664 3.85 -0.99 -40.66
N LEU A 665 4.97 -0.73 -39.96
CA LEU A 665 6.24 -1.39 -40.27
C LEU A 665 6.21 -2.89 -39.97
N ALA A 666 5.60 -3.31 -38.86
CA ALA A 666 5.44 -4.72 -38.50
C ALA A 666 4.59 -5.48 -39.52
N ALA A 667 3.56 -4.83 -40.09
CA ALA A 667 2.73 -5.40 -41.15
C ALA A 667 3.52 -5.68 -42.45
N TYR A 668 4.64 -4.99 -42.68
CA TYR A 668 5.56 -5.21 -43.80
C TYR A 668 6.76 -6.08 -43.40
N GLY A 669 6.75 -6.67 -42.20
CA GLY A 669 7.84 -7.48 -41.67
C GLY A 669 9.10 -6.68 -41.34
N LEU A 670 8.97 -5.38 -41.06
CA LEU A 670 10.05 -4.46 -40.74
C LEU A 670 10.00 -4.05 -39.27
N GLN A 671 11.14 -3.66 -38.70
CA GLN A 671 11.23 -3.27 -37.28
C GLN A 671 11.37 -1.75 -37.14
N LEU A 672 10.52 -1.12 -36.34
CA LEU A 672 10.65 0.32 -36.05
C LEU A 672 11.79 0.55 -35.05
N VAL A 673 12.69 1.48 -35.38
CA VAL A 673 13.64 2.08 -34.43
C VAL A 673 13.27 3.56 -34.27
N PRO A 674 12.51 3.93 -33.23
CA PRO A 674 12.03 5.29 -33.08
C PRO A 674 13.11 6.22 -32.50
N GLU A 675 13.20 7.43 -33.02
CA GLU A 675 14.03 8.52 -32.50
C GLU A 675 13.16 9.75 -32.24
N GLY A 676 12.96 10.13 -30.97
CA GLY A 676 12.08 11.24 -30.59
C GLY A 676 10.62 10.84 -30.40
N THR A 677 9.75 11.84 -30.25
CA THR A 677 8.31 11.69 -29.98
C THR A 677 7.50 12.62 -30.89
N GLY A 678 6.21 12.32 -31.09
CA GLY A 678 5.33 13.11 -31.96
C GLY A 678 4.96 12.37 -33.25
N GLN A 679 4.97 13.09 -34.37
CA GLN A 679 4.68 12.54 -35.69
C GLN A 679 5.97 12.28 -36.46
N ALA A 680 6.04 11.18 -37.18
CA ALA A 680 7.18 10.87 -38.02
C ALA A 680 7.40 12.00 -39.05
N GLY A 681 8.61 12.53 -39.15
CA GLY A 681 8.95 13.54 -40.17
C GLY A 681 10.18 13.19 -40.99
N GLU A 682 11.04 12.30 -40.50
CA GLU A 682 12.11 11.69 -41.29
C GLU A 682 12.13 10.18 -41.06
N GLN A 683 12.36 9.41 -42.11
CA GLN A 683 12.58 7.97 -42.00
C GLN A 683 13.76 7.52 -42.86
N ASN A 684 14.51 6.53 -42.36
CA ASN A 684 15.64 5.91 -43.04
C ASN A 684 15.59 4.38 -42.82
N PRO A 685 15.48 3.56 -43.87
CA PRO A 685 15.47 3.92 -45.31
C PRO A 685 14.26 4.74 -45.74
N ILE A 686 14.43 5.56 -46.78
CA ILE A 686 13.36 6.42 -47.32
C ILE A 686 12.18 5.59 -47.85
N PRO A 687 10.95 6.15 -47.87
CA PRO A 687 9.78 5.44 -48.41
C PRO A 687 10.03 4.89 -49.81
N GLY A 688 9.57 3.66 -50.07
CA GLY A 688 9.74 2.98 -51.36
C GLY A 688 11.08 2.24 -51.54
N THR A 689 12.03 2.39 -50.60
CA THR A 689 13.29 1.62 -50.61
C THR A 689 13.00 0.14 -50.44
N ILE A 690 13.65 -0.69 -51.26
CA ILE A 690 13.52 -2.14 -51.17
C ILE A 690 14.52 -2.66 -50.13
N VAL A 691 14.02 -3.35 -49.09
CA VAL A 691 14.84 -3.91 -48.01
C VAL A 691 14.56 -5.41 -47.83
N THR A 692 15.42 -6.10 -47.07
CA THR A 692 15.16 -7.50 -46.69
C THR A 692 14.16 -7.55 -45.52
N PRO A 693 13.31 -8.58 -45.43
CA PRO A 693 12.44 -8.79 -44.27
C PRO A 693 13.24 -8.81 -42.96
N GLY A 694 12.70 -8.20 -41.91
CA GLY A 694 13.35 -8.00 -40.61
C GLY A 694 14.24 -6.77 -40.52
N SER A 695 14.42 -6.01 -41.60
CA SER A 695 15.24 -4.79 -41.59
C SER A 695 14.65 -3.72 -40.67
N SER A 696 15.53 -3.00 -39.99
CA SER A 696 15.16 -1.87 -39.14
C SER A 696 14.93 -0.60 -39.95
N VAL A 697 13.85 0.12 -39.66
CA VAL A 697 13.53 1.44 -40.21
C VAL A 697 13.62 2.45 -39.07
N ARG A 698 14.62 3.33 -39.15
CA ARG A 698 14.82 4.41 -38.18
C ARG A 698 13.92 5.57 -38.55
N VAL A 699 13.06 5.99 -37.63
CA VAL A 699 12.10 7.06 -37.89
C VAL A 699 12.29 8.14 -36.83
N LYS A 700 12.60 9.36 -37.28
CA LYS A 700 12.63 10.52 -36.42
C LYS A 700 11.23 11.10 -36.31
N PHE A 701 10.77 11.22 -35.07
CA PHE A 701 9.51 11.82 -34.72
C PHE A 701 9.76 13.24 -34.25
N HIS A 702 9.06 14.18 -34.85
CA HIS A 702 9.09 15.58 -34.49
C HIS A 702 7.77 15.93 -33.82
N GLU A 703 7.84 16.79 -32.80
CA GLU A 703 6.64 17.42 -32.30
C GLU A 703 6.12 18.39 -33.37
N PRO A 704 4.80 18.40 -33.66
CA PRO A 704 4.24 19.35 -34.60
C PRO A 704 4.58 20.77 -34.13
N ALA A 705 5.16 21.57 -35.02
CA ALA A 705 5.57 22.93 -34.71
C ALA A 705 4.37 23.71 -34.13
N GLN A 706 4.55 24.30 -32.94
CA GLN A 706 3.63 25.32 -32.44
C GLN A 706 3.63 26.47 -33.44
N GLU A 707 2.48 26.77 -34.04
CA GLU A 707 2.29 28.02 -34.77
C GLU A 707 2.61 29.17 -33.82
N VAL A 708 3.76 29.79 -34.05
CA VAL A 708 4.15 31.05 -33.43
C VAL A 708 3.20 32.11 -34.00
N LEU A 709 2.15 32.43 -33.25
CA LEU A 709 1.45 33.70 -33.45
C LEU A 709 2.46 34.80 -33.05
N GLY A 710 2.97 35.51 -34.05
CA GLY A 710 3.89 36.64 -33.90
C GLY A 710 3.29 37.81 -33.11
N PRO A 711 4.11 38.84 -32.81
CA PRO A 711 3.88 39.82 -31.76
C PRO A 711 2.56 40.60 -31.84
#